data_AF-A0A1F9B7Y6-F1
#
_entry.id   AF-A0A1F9B7Y6-F1
#
_cell.length_a   1.000
_cell.length_b   1.000
_cell.length_c   1.000
_cell.angle_alpha   90.00
_cell.angle_beta   90.00
_cell.angle_gamma   90.00
#
_symmetry.space_group_name_H-M   'P 1'
#
loop_
_entity.id
_entity.type
_entity.pdbx_description
1 polymer ?
#
loop_
_entity_poly.entity_id
_entity_poly.type
_entity_poly.pdbx_seq_one_letter_code
_entity_poly.pdbx_strand_id
1 'polypeptide(L)'
;MAEQEKKVLLGNEAIARGLVEAGCQFFAAYPGTPSSEILPAVVQFKKENHLDIYIEWSTNEKVAFENALAASYTGKRAAVAMKQVGLNVATDPLMSAAYIGTIGGFVIISCDDPGPYSSQTEQDTRFMAMFAKVPVFDPANPKEAQQMLPIAFNLSEKFEIPVILRPVLRVSHAQQTIRFNPIQKMERKASFSHNPQRWSATPRYRFTLHQQLNQKLKAIAGELNSMTSLNFIENDQDKAPLGIITSGIGYAIAKDVLLELGIQENIPILKIGTPFPFPNEIVDGFIQKCDHLLILEETEPVIELQIRDKSKIDGRLNGMIPNEGEMLPEVITQVISNLCKKLSIPVRGFPSTEPFEKMVAGLGLPIRRPTLCSGCAHRASFFAIKKAFPHAIFPSDIGCYTLGMNMESVDTCHDMGAAITIASGLYQSYHQDAVDIPIIATIGDSTFYHSGTQGLLNAVYNGARFLLVILDNSITAMTGMQPTPESGITADGHPGKSLSIEALVKGCGVDYIQIVNPYDIHQMIRETRKAYSYTKQLEGGMAVLIARYPCITHQKEHLKVNPIKVEIRHIPPPEKGLPQVKSGEMDKSHLPLFQDESCVQCDTCMIQCPEEAISKTESGYVINDKKCTGCRVCAQECPASAIDMPVFGACIACGFCLKRFECPSLIRGKDGRVEIDRLTCVNCGLCIQVCSQKAIVQVS
;
A
#
# COMPACT_ATOMS: atom_id res chain seq x y z
N MET A 1 -47.05 -2.98 2.64
CA MET A 1 -45.70 -3.53 2.37
C MET A 1 -44.77 -2.94 3.39
N ALA A 2 -44.09 -3.74 4.21
CA ALA A 2 -43.08 -3.20 5.13
C ALA A 2 -42.00 -2.49 4.30
N GLU A 3 -41.70 -1.25 4.65
CA GLU A 3 -40.72 -0.44 3.96
C GLU A 3 -39.35 -1.13 4.10
N GLN A 4 -38.74 -1.51 2.98
CA GLN A 4 -37.45 -2.20 3.02
C GLN A 4 -36.37 -1.25 3.56
N GLU A 5 -35.57 -1.75 4.50
CA GLU A 5 -34.52 -1.00 5.19
C GLU A 5 -33.55 -0.36 4.19
N LYS A 6 -33.17 0.89 4.45
CA LYS A 6 -32.17 1.64 3.69
C LYS A 6 -31.12 2.21 4.65
N LYS A 7 -29.85 2.09 4.28
CA LYS A 7 -28.72 2.64 5.05
C LYS A 7 -27.74 3.33 4.11
N VAL A 8 -27.11 4.41 4.58
CA VAL A 8 -25.95 4.99 3.90
C VAL A 8 -24.76 4.11 4.23
N LEU A 9 -24.16 3.52 3.20
CA LEU A 9 -23.03 2.59 3.32
C LEU A 9 -21.87 3.08 2.45
N LEU A 10 -20.65 2.80 2.90
CA LEU A 10 -19.44 2.80 2.08
C LEU A 10 -19.56 1.72 0.98
N GLY A 11 -18.86 1.88 -0.14
CA GLY A 11 -18.78 0.88 -1.20
C GLY A 11 -18.41 -0.52 -0.70
N ASN A 12 -17.38 -0.60 0.13
CA ASN A 12 -16.95 -1.85 0.76
C ASN A 12 -18.03 -2.47 1.66
N GLU A 13 -18.81 -1.63 2.37
CA GLU A 13 -19.95 -2.09 3.16
C GLU A 13 -21.11 -2.55 2.26
N ALA A 14 -21.32 -1.91 1.11
CA ALA A 14 -22.31 -2.34 0.12
C ALA A 14 -21.93 -3.68 -0.52
N ILE A 15 -20.65 -3.91 -0.81
CA ILE A 15 -20.11 -5.20 -1.25
C ILE A 15 -20.32 -6.26 -0.16
N ALA A 16 -19.98 -5.96 1.09
CA ALA A 16 -20.23 -6.85 2.23
C ALA A 16 -21.71 -7.20 2.37
N ARG A 17 -22.60 -6.22 2.17
CA ARG A 17 -24.05 -6.45 2.14
C ARG A 17 -24.44 -7.38 0.99
N GLY A 18 -23.90 -7.18 -0.21
CA GLY A 18 -24.13 -8.05 -1.37
C GLY A 18 -23.67 -9.50 -1.13
N LEU A 19 -22.53 -9.70 -0.46
CA LEU A 19 -22.02 -11.03 -0.08
C LEU A 19 -23.00 -11.77 0.83
N VAL A 20 -23.48 -11.07 1.85
CA VAL A 20 -24.44 -11.60 2.82
C VAL A 20 -25.79 -11.88 2.14
N GLU A 21 -26.29 -10.96 1.30
CA GLU A 21 -27.53 -11.15 0.55
C GLU A 21 -27.47 -12.34 -0.40
N ALA A 22 -26.31 -12.58 -1.02
CA ALA A 22 -26.05 -13.73 -1.87
C ALA A 22 -25.83 -15.04 -1.10
N GLY A 23 -25.96 -15.07 0.23
CA GLY A 23 -25.82 -16.29 1.02
C GLY A 23 -24.40 -16.86 1.00
N CYS A 24 -23.38 -16.00 0.99
CA CYS A 24 -21.98 -16.40 1.18
C CYS A 24 -21.81 -17.12 2.54
N GLN A 25 -21.07 -18.23 2.56
CA GLN A 25 -20.89 -19.09 3.76
C GLN A 25 -19.42 -19.15 4.22
N PHE A 26 -18.48 -18.73 3.37
CA PHE A 26 -17.06 -18.68 3.67
C PHE A 26 -16.45 -17.42 3.07
N PHE A 27 -15.83 -16.58 3.89
CA PHE A 27 -15.20 -15.35 3.45
C PHE A 27 -13.80 -15.19 4.03
N ALA A 28 -12.79 -15.07 3.18
CA ALA A 28 -11.42 -14.82 3.61
C ALA A 28 -10.86 -13.55 2.95
N ALA A 29 -9.96 -12.84 3.62
CA ALA A 29 -9.29 -11.69 3.04
C ALA A 29 -7.88 -11.53 3.61
N TYR A 30 -7.03 -10.80 2.89
CA TYR A 30 -5.81 -10.20 3.44
C TYR A 30 -5.98 -8.68 3.50
N PRO A 31 -5.53 -7.99 4.57
CA PRO A 31 -5.70 -6.54 4.69
C PRO A 31 -4.97 -5.76 3.58
N GLY A 32 -5.71 -4.93 2.85
CA GLY A 32 -5.15 -4.06 1.82
C GLY A 32 -6.15 -3.05 1.30
N THR A 33 -5.86 -1.75 1.47
CA THR A 33 -6.67 -0.68 0.90
C THR A 33 -6.61 -0.74 -0.63
N PRO A 34 -7.74 -0.67 -1.36
CA PRO A 34 -9.06 -0.22 -0.90
C PRO A 34 -10.08 -1.34 -0.60
N SER A 35 -9.64 -2.54 -0.23
CA SER A 35 -10.54 -3.68 0.08
C SER A 35 -10.77 -3.93 1.58
N SER A 36 -10.00 -3.29 2.46
CA SER A 36 -9.88 -3.61 3.88
C SER A 36 -11.20 -3.58 4.67
N GLU A 37 -12.14 -2.71 4.31
CA GLU A 37 -13.38 -2.49 5.06
C GLU A 37 -14.45 -3.55 4.76
N ILE A 38 -14.27 -4.37 3.71
CA ILE A 38 -15.24 -5.41 3.33
C ILE A 38 -15.38 -6.43 4.45
N LEU A 39 -14.26 -6.96 4.99
CA LEU A 39 -14.31 -8.00 6.01
C LEU A 39 -14.95 -7.54 7.32
N PRO A 40 -14.56 -6.40 7.93
CA PRO A 40 -15.22 -5.90 9.12
C PRO A 40 -16.73 -5.71 8.92
N ALA A 41 -17.15 -5.24 7.74
CA ALA A 41 -18.56 -5.09 7.40
C ALA A 41 -19.29 -6.45 7.29
N VAL A 42 -18.67 -7.48 6.71
CA VAL A 42 -19.24 -8.85 6.71
C VAL A 42 -19.37 -9.39 8.14
N VAL A 43 -18.37 -9.16 9.01
CA VAL A 43 -18.44 -9.54 10.44
C VAL A 43 -19.60 -8.84 11.14
N GLN A 44 -19.77 -7.54 10.87
CA GLN A 44 -20.89 -6.77 11.41
C GLN A 44 -22.23 -7.35 10.95
N PHE A 45 -22.45 -7.53 9.65
CA PHE A 45 -23.70 -8.07 9.12
C PHE A 45 -23.96 -9.52 9.56
N LYS A 46 -22.92 -10.34 9.72
CA LYS A 46 -23.01 -11.68 10.31
C LYS A 46 -23.63 -11.61 11.72
N LYS A 47 -23.12 -10.72 12.57
CA LYS A 47 -23.59 -10.53 13.95
C LYS A 47 -25.02 -10.00 13.98
N GLU A 48 -25.32 -8.97 13.19
CA GLU A 48 -26.64 -8.33 13.11
C GLU A 48 -27.75 -9.30 12.65
N ASN A 49 -27.43 -10.23 11.74
CA ASN A 49 -28.41 -11.11 11.10
C ASN A 49 -28.31 -12.58 11.58
N HIS A 50 -27.50 -12.86 12.60
CA HIS A 50 -27.27 -14.20 13.15
C HIS A 50 -26.91 -15.24 12.08
N LEU A 51 -25.95 -14.91 11.21
CA LEU A 51 -25.57 -15.75 10.07
C LEU A 51 -24.45 -16.72 10.43
N ASP A 52 -24.48 -17.89 9.81
CA ASP A 52 -23.42 -18.90 9.89
C ASP A 52 -22.45 -18.74 8.71
N ILE A 53 -21.54 -17.77 8.86
CA ILE A 53 -20.48 -17.46 7.89
C ILE A 53 -19.13 -17.63 8.59
N TYR A 54 -18.26 -18.46 8.02
CA TYR A 54 -16.86 -18.52 8.43
C TYR A 54 -16.10 -17.31 7.85
N ILE A 55 -15.37 -16.58 8.69
CA ILE A 55 -14.69 -15.33 8.30
C ILE A 55 -13.26 -15.32 8.86
N GLU A 56 -12.27 -15.00 8.04
CA GLU A 56 -10.87 -14.90 8.48
C GLU A 56 -10.04 -13.81 7.79
N TRP A 57 -9.14 -13.20 8.57
CA TRP A 57 -7.95 -12.54 8.05
C TRP A 57 -6.88 -13.61 7.85
N SER A 58 -6.48 -13.82 6.61
CA SER A 58 -5.40 -14.76 6.27
C SER A 58 -4.03 -14.10 6.39
N THR A 59 -2.97 -14.91 6.35
CA THR A 59 -1.58 -14.40 6.40
C THR A 59 -1.17 -13.72 5.10
N ASN A 60 -1.72 -14.13 3.95
CA ASN A 60 -1.56 -13.48 2.65
C ASN A 60 -2.74 -13.84 1.73
N GLU A 61 -2.80 -13.22 0.56
CA GLU A 61 -3.87 -13.39 -0.42
C GLU A 61 -3.92 -14.80 -0.99
N LYS A 62 -2.77 -15.44 -1.19
CA LYS A 62 -2.71 -16.82 -1.68
C LYS A 62 -3.45 -17.77 -0.73
N VAL A 63 -3.15 -17.67 0.57
CA VAL A 63 -3.81 -18.47 1.62
C VAL A 63 -5.30 -18.15 1.68
N ALA A 64 -5.68 -16.87 1.65
CA ALA A 64 -7.10 -16.46 1.64
C ALA A 64 -7.86 -17.07 0.46
N PHE A 65 -7.25 -17.00 -0.73
CA PHE A 65 -7.81 -17.51 -1.97
C PHE A 65 -8.00 -19.02 -1.90
N GLU A 66 -6.97 -19.77 -1.50
CA GLU A 66 -7.02 -21.24 -1.45
C GLU A 66 -8.03 -21.75 -0.42
N ASN A 67 -8.12 -21.11 0.76
CA ASN A 67 -9.10 -21.48 1.78
C ASN A 67 -10.54 -21.26 1.27
N ALA A 68 -10.82 -20.10 0.67
CA ALA A 68 -12.14 -19.80 0.11
C ALA A 68 -12.47 -20.69 -1.11
N LEU A 69 -11.49 -20.93 -1.98
CA LEU A 69 -11.63 -21.82 -3.13
C LEU A 69 -11.95 -23.25 -2.68
N ALA A 70 -11.26 -23.76 -1.66
CA ALA A 70 -11.51 -25.10 -1.11
C ALA A 70 -12.94 -25.23 -0.55
N ALA A 71 -13.47 -24.18 0.11
CA ALA A 71 -14.87 -24.16 0.53
C ALA A 71 -15.82 -24.30 -0.67
N SER A 72 -15.53 -23.64 -1.79
CA SER A 72 -16.32 -23.75 -3.03
C SER A 72 -16.35 -25.17 -3.61
N TYR A 73 -15.29 -25.97 -3.42
CA TYR A 73 -15.26 -27.37 -3.88
C TYR A 73 -16.28 -28.25 -3.14
N THR A 74 -16.71 -27.84 -1.95
CA THR A 74 -17.69 -28.57 -1.14
C THR A 74 -19.15 -28.17 -1.44
N GLY A 75 -19.37 -27.27 -2.40
CA GLY A 75 -20.68 -26.73 -2.75
C GLY A 75 -21.09 -25.47 -1.98
N LYS A 76 -20.29 -25.01 -1.01
CA LYS A 76 -20.53 -23.76 -0.27
C LYS A 76 -20.29 -22.55 -1.16
N ARG A 77 -21.09 -21.49 -1.00
CA ARG A 77 -20.74 -20.18 -1.59
C ARG A 77 -19.58 -19.58 -0.81
N ALA A 78 -18.54 -19.19 -1.51
CA ALA A 78 -17.34 -18.63 -0.92
C ALA A 78 -16.90 -17.35 -1.64
N ALA A 79 -16.24 -16.46 -0.92
CA ALA A 79 -15.61 -15.30 -1.53
C ALA A 79 -14.26 -15.00 -0.89
N VAL A 80 -13.41 -14.33 -1.66
CA VAL A 80 -12.14 -13.79 -1.21
C VAL A 80 -12.04 -12.32 -1.57
N ALA A 81 -11.51 -11.48 -0.68
CA ALA A 81 -11.25 -10.07 -0.98
C ALA A 81 -9.78 -9.71 -0.82
N MET A 82 -9.29 -8.88 -1.75
CA MET A 82 -7.95 -8.33 -1.79
C MET A 82 -7.91 -7.09 -2.69
N LYS A 83 -6.80 -6.37 -2.71
CA LYS A 83 -6.51 -5.37 -3.74
C LYS A 83 -5.88 -6.01 -4.98
N GLN A 84 -5.81 -5.28 -6.09
CA GLN A 84 -5.27 -5.74 -7.37
C GLN A 84 -3.86 -6.36 -7.27
N VAL A 85 -2.95 -5.75 -6.50
CA VAL A 85 -1.60 -6.33 -6.31
C VAL A 85 -1.62 -7.61 -5.46
N GLY A 86 -2.61 -7.76 -4.60
CA GLY A 86 -2.83 -8.99 -3.84
C GLY A 86 -3.27 -10.15 -4.73
N LEU A 87 -3.98 -9.86 -5.83
CA LEU A 87 -4.30 -10.86 -6.84
C LEU A 87 -3.05 -11.39 -7.55
N ASN A 88 -1.96 -10.61 -7.61
CA ASN A 88 -0.66 -11.11 -8.09
C ASN A 88 -0.13 -12.23 -7.18
N VAL A 89 -0.21 -12.04 -5.87
CA VAL A 89 0.18 -13.05 -4.87
C VAL A 89 -0.67 -14.32 -5.01
N ALA A 90 -1.96 -14.16 -5.34
CA ALA A 90 -2.90 -15.26 -5.58
C ALA A 90 -2.96 -15.73 -7.05
N THR A 91 -2.03 -15.32 -7.93
CA THR A 91 -2.14 -15.64 -9.37
C THR A 91 -1.99 -17.13 -9.64
N ASP A 92 -1.09 -17.82 -8.95
CA ASP A 92 -0.90 -19.27 -9.12
C ASP A 92 -2.19 -20.08 -8.87
N PRO A 93 -2.87 -19.95 -7.70
CA PRO A 93 -4.14 -20.63 -7.51
C PRO A 93 -5.25 -20.09 -8.42
N LEU A 94 -5.26 -18.81 -8.81
CA LEU A 94 -6.23 -18.26 -9.78
C LEU A 94 -6.16 -18.98 -11.14
N MET A 95 -4.95 -19.14 -11.69
CA MET A 95 -4.72 -19.80 -12.97
C MET A 95 -5.21 -21.26 -12.93
N SER A 96 -4.95 -21.95 -11.82
CA SER A 96 -5.42 -23.32 -11.63
C SER A 96 -6.94 -23.41 -11.44
N ALA A 97 -7.53 -22.47 -10.70
CA ALA A 97 -8.96 -22.44 -10.38
C ALA A 97 -9.83 -22.27 -11.63
N ALA A 98 -9.37 -21.51 -12.64
CA ALA A 98 -10.10 -21.37 -13.90
C ALA A 98 -10.31 -22.71 -14.63
N TYR A 99 -9.35 -23.63 -14.52
CA TYR A 99 -9.40 -24.94 -15.18
C TYR A 99 -10.16 -25.96 -14.34
N ILE A 100 -9.85 -26.02 -13.04
CA ILE A 100 -10.48 -26.98 -12.12
C ILE A 100 -11.94 -26.60 -11.86
N GLY A 101 -12.27 -25.32 -11.92
CA GLY A 101 -13.60 -24.78 -11.66
C GLY A 101 -14.02 -24.93 -10.20
N THR A 102 -15.30 -24.69 -9.95
CA THR A 102 -15.90 -24.72 -8.60
C THR A 102 -17.20 -25.54 -8.61
N ILE A 103 -17.77 -25.84 -7.43
CA ILE A 103 -19.10 -26.48 -7.31
C ILE A 103 -20.08 -25.47 -6.71
N GLY A 104 -19.72 -24.89 -5.57
CA GLY A 104 -20.37 -23.69 -5.05
C GLY A 104 -19.86 -22.45 -5.76
N GLY A 105 -20.65 -21.37 -5.69
CA GLY A 105 -20.23 -20.12 -6.31
C GLY A 105 -19.02 -19.54 -5.60
N PHE A 106 -18.03 -19.10 -6.36
CA PHE A 106 -16.80 -18.52 -5.86
C PHE A 106 -16.56 -17.16 -6.50
N VAL A 107 -16.57 -16.12 -5.67
CA VAL A 107 -16.37 -14.73 -6.10
C VAL A 107 -15.07 -14.18 -5.55
N ILE A 108 -14.25 -13.64 -6.43
CA ILE A 108 -13.00 -12.96 -6.13
C ILE A 108 -13.27 -11.46 -6.21
N ILE A 109 -13.12 -10.76 -5.10
CA ILE A 109 -13.24 -9.31 -5.05
C ILE A 109 -11.83 -8.74 -5.10
N SER A 110 -11.48 -8.12 -6.22
CA SER A 110 -10.18 -7.49 -6.46
C SER A 110 -10.41 -6.00 -6.63
N CYS A 111 -10.13 -5.23 -5.57
CA CYS A 111 -10.31 -3.78 -5.63
C CYS A 111 -9.09 -3.12 -6.27
N ASP A 112 -9.30 -2.41 -7.38
CA ASP A 112 -8.23 -1.68 -8.10
C ASP A 112 -8.01 -0.29 -7.50
N ASP A 113 -6.77 0.21 -7.56
CA ASP A 113 -6.34 1.52 -7.02
C ASP A 113 -5.71 2.39 -8.13
N PRO A 114 -6.53 2.96 -9.05
CA PRO A 114 -6.05 3.90 -10.07
C PRO A 114 -5.50 5.17 -9.39
N GLY A 115 -4.46 5.78 -9.96
CA GLY A 115 -3.77 6.94 -9.37
C GLY A 115 -2.97 6.62 -8.10
N PRO A 116 -2.24 5.51 -8.09
CA PRO A 116 -2.08 4.58 -6.97
C PRO A 116 -1.92 5.28 -5.61
N TYR A 117 -3.01 5.43 -4.86
CA TYR A 117 -3.04 6.18 -3.59
C TYR A 117 -2.45 5.38 -2.43
N SER A 118 -2.57 4.06 -2.50
CA SER A 118 -2.18 3.11 -1.46
C SER A 118 -1.40 1.91 -1.99
N SER A 119 -1.07 1.94 -3.28
CA SER A 119 -0.40 0.88 -4.02
C SER A 119 0.91 1.37 -4.64
N GLN A 120 1.79 0.45 -5.01
CA GLN A 120 3.08 0.78 -5.63
C GLN A 120 2.96 0.94 -7.14
N THR A 121 1.90 0.38 -7.74
CA THR A 121 1.65 0.40 -9.19
C THR A 121 0.15 0.46 -9.46
N GLU A 122 -0.19 1.06 -10.60
CA GLU A 122 -1.51 0.92 -11.21
C GLU A 122 -1.57 -0.41 -11.95
N GLN A 123 -2.63 -1.18 -11.73
CA GLN A 123 -2.85 -2.45 -12.44
C GLN A 123 -4.34 -2.60 -12.69
N ASP A 124 -4.67 -3.20 -13.83
CA ASP A 124 -6.05 -3.45 -14.24
C ASP A 124 -6.39 -4.94 -14.10
N THR A 125 -7.24 -5.25 -13.12
CA THR A 125 -7.67 -6.63 -12.86
C THR A 125 -8.31 -7.28 -14.09
N ARG A 126 -8.90 -6.51 -15.02
CA ARG A 126 -9.56 -7.08 -16.22
C ARG A 126 -8.54 -7.78 -17.13
N PHE A 127 -7.29 -7.31 -17.21
CA PHE A 127 -6.23 -8.03 -17.94
C PHE A 127 -5.84 -9.33 -17.26
N MET A 128 -5.70 -9.34 -15.94
CA MET A 128 -5.44 -10.56 -15.18
C MET A 128 -6.56 -11.58 -15.42
N ALA A 129 -7.81 -11.12 -15.45
CA ALA A 129 -8.97 -11.95 -15.73
C ALA A 129 -9.00 -12.51 -17.17
N MET A 130 -8.64 -11.70 -18.17
CA MET A 130 -8.48 -12.16 -19.56
C MET A 130 -7.39 -13.23 -19.66
N PHE A 131 -6.25 -13.01 -19.00
CA PHE A 131 -5.13 -13.95 -18.96
C PHE A 131 -5.52 -15.26 -18.26
N ALA A 132 -6.19 -15.16 -17.10
CA ALA A 132 -6.68 -16.29 -16.33
C ALA A 132 -7.92 -16.97 -16.92
N LYS A 133 -8.58 -16.36 -17.91
CA LYS A 133 -9.85 -16.84 -18.51
C LYS A 133 -11.01 -16.90 -17.50
N VAL A 134 -11.14 -15.86 -16.66
CA VAL A 134 -12.15 -15.77 -15.58
C VAL A 134 -13.12 -14.60 -15.83
N PRO A 135 -14.45 -14.79 -15.79
CA PRO A 135 -15.42 -13.71 -15.98
C PRO A 135 -15.29 -12.56 -14.96
N VAL A 136 -15.61 -11.34 -15.39
CA VAL A 136 -15.49 -10.10 -14.60
C VAL A 136 -16.80 -9.33 -14.58
N PHE A 137 -17.13 -8.79 -13.41
CA PHE A 137 -18.17 -7.81 -13.16
C PHE A 137 -17.50 -6.50 -12.72
N ASP A 138 -17.81 -5.40 -13.40
CA ASP A 138 -17.16 -4.09 -13.27
C ASP A 138 -18.21 -3.02 -12.86
N PRO A 139 -18.48 -2.84 -11.54
CA PRO A 139 -19.52 -1.96 -11.05
C PRO A 139 -19.15 -0.48 -11.17
N ALA A 140 -20.14 0.37 -11.46
CA ALA A 140 -20.00 1.82 -11.58
C ALA A 140 -20.21 2.58 -10.26
N ASN A 141 -20.81 1.94 -9.26
CA ASN A 141 -21.14 2.56 -7.97
C ASN A 141 -21.40 1.50 -6.88
N PRO A 142 -21.44 1.89 -5.59
CA PRO A 142 -21.71 0.98 -4.47
C PRO A 142 -22.96 0.10 -4.63
N LYS A 143 -24.08 0.67 -5.08
CA LYS A 143 -25.35 -0.05 -5.27
C LYS A 143 -25.21 -1.13 -6.35
N GLU A 144 -24.56 -0.82 -7.45
CA GLU A 144 -24.32 -1.81 -8.49
C GLU A 144 -23.39 -2.93 -8.00
N ALA A 145 -22.35 -2.60 -7.24
CA ALA A 145 -21.46 -3.60 -6.64
C ALA A 145 -22.23 -4.59 -5.73
N GLN A 146 -23.16 -4.09 -4.90
CA GLN A 146 -24.07 -4.92 -4.11
C GLN A 146 -24.93 -5.82 -5.02
N GLN A 147 -25.54 -5.26 -6.06
CA GLN A 147 -26.49 -5.96 -6.94
C GLN A 147 -25.84 -7.02 -7.85
N MET A 148 -24.57 -6.81 -8.22
CA MET A 148 -23.83 -7.74 -9.06
C MET A 148 -23.47 -9.04 -8.35
N LEU A 149 -23.35 -9.05 -7.01
CA LEU A 149 -22.86 -10.23 -6.29
C LEU A 149 -23.79 -11.46 -6.37
N PRO A 150 -25.10 -11.36 -6.12
CA PRO A 150 -26.00 -12.50 -6.36
C PRO A 150 -25.91 -13.05 -7.79
N ILE A 151 -25.74 -12.17 -8.78
CA ILE A 151 -25.61 -12.55 -10.19
C ILE A 151 -24.28 -13.29 -10.42
N ALA A 152 -23.17 -12.77 -9.88
CA ALA A 152 -21.85 -13.36 -9.97
C ALA A 152 -21.81 -14.77 -9.34
N PHE A 153 -22.41 -14.95 -8.14
CA PHE A 153 -22.52 -16.27 -7.51
C PHE A 153 -23.33 -17.26 -8.36
N ASN A 154 -24.47 -16.82 -8.89
CA ASN A 154 -25.31 -17.68 -9.73
C ASN A 154 -24.59 -18.07 -11.04
N LEU A 155 -23.88 -17.14 -11.67
CA LEU A 155 -23.09 -17.40 -12.87
C LEU A 155 -21.93 -18.37 -12.58
N SER A 156 -21.23 -18.16 -11.47
CA SER A 156 -20.16 -19.04 -10.99
C SER A 156 -20.64 -20.48 -10.79
N GLU A 157 -21.81 -20.66 -10.17
CA GLU A 157 -22.40 -21.98 -9.94
C GLU A 157 -22.86 -22.65 -11.21
N LYS A 158 -23.55 -21.90 -12.08
CA LYS A 158 -24.09 -22.42 -13.33
C LYS A 158 -23.00 -22.95 -14.26
N PHE A 159 -21.88 -22.23 -14.35
CA PHE A 159 -20.76 -22.59 -15.23
C PHE A 159 -19.62 -23.28 -14.50
N GLU A 160 -19.72 -23.51 -13.20
CA GLU A 160 -18.69 -24.11 -12.36
C GLU A 160 -17.32 -23.42 -12.58
N ILE A 161 -17.28 -22.10 -12.47
CA ILE A 161 -16.10 -21.26 -12.75
C ILE A 161 -15.98 -20.15 -11.69
N PRO A 162 -14.77 -19.79 -11.22
CA PRO A 162 -14.59 -18.55 -10.45
C PRO A 162 -15.11 -17.33 -11.23
N VAL A 163 -15.49 -16.28 -10.50
CA VAL A 163 -15.90 -14.99 -11.08
C VAL A 163 -15.24 -13.85 -10.31
N ILE A 164 -14.83 -12.79 -11.00
CA ILE A 164 -14.25 -11.60 -10.40
C ILE A 164 -15.30 -10.49 -10.31
N LEU A 165 -15.37 -9.82 -9.16
CA LEU A 165 -15.93 -8.47 -9.02
C LEU A 165 -14.76 -7.49 -8.88
N ARG A 166 -14.71 -6.47 -9.74
CA ARG A 166 -13.65 -5.46 -9.78
C ARG A 166 -14.19 -4.06 -9.47
N PRO A 167 -14.33 -3.68 -8.19
CA PRO A 167 -14.53 -2.27 -7.87
C PRO A 167 -13.20 -1.50 -7.98
N VAL A 168 -13.23 -0.23 -8.36
CA VAL A 168 -12.08 0.69 -8.21
C VAL A 168 -12.14 1.41 -6.86
N LEU A 169 -11.07 2.10 -6.47
CA LEU A 169 -10.97 2.92 -5.24
C LEU A 169 -12.22 3.80 -5.02
N ARG A 170 -12.65 4.54 -6.06
CA ARG A 170 -13.82 5.42 -6.00
C ARG A 170 -15.12 4.68 -5.74
N VAL A 171 -15.28 3.47 -6.27
CA VAL A 171 -16.45 2.63 -5.97
C VAL A 171 -16.37 2.10 -4.54
N SER A 172 -15.19 1.63 -4.13
CA SER A 172 -14.92 1.02 -2.83
C SER A 172 -15.11 2.00 -1.67
N HIS A 173 -14.71 3.27 -1.84
CA HIS A 173 -14.75 4.30 -0.82
C HIS A 173 -15.85 5.37 -1.02
N ALA A 174 -16.70 5.26 -2.05
CA ALA A 174 -17.88 6.11 -2.17
C ALA A 174 -18.93 5.74 -1.12
N GLN A 175 -19.78 6.71 -0.76
CA GLN A 175 -20.95 6.47 0.07
C GLN A 175 -22.23 6.58 -0.74
N GLN A 176 -23.16 5.65 -0.53
CA GLN A 176 -24.46 5.66 -1.20
C GLN A 176 -25.56 5.12 -0.29
N THR A 177 -26.80 5.58 -0.49
CA THR A 177 -27.96 4.94 0.14
C THR A 177 -28.24 3.58 -0.51
N ILE A 178 -28.04 2.51 0.25
CA ILE A 178 -28.22 1.13 -0.17
C ILE A 178 -29.55 0.60 0.38
N ARG A 179 -30.33 -0.04 -0.49
CA ARG A 179 -31.56 -0.74 -0.12
C ARG A 179 -31.22 -2.19 0.18
N PHE A 180 -31.66 -2.66 1.34
CA PHE A 180 -31.39 -4.03 1.79
C PHE A 180 -32.37 -5.00 1.12
N ASN A 181 -31.83 -5.97 0.40
CA ASN A 181 -32.58 -7.09 -0.13
C ASN A 181 -32.66 -8.20 0.93
N PRO A 182 -33.66 -9.10 0.83
CA PRO A 182 -33.73 -10.27 1.68
C PRO A 182 -32.47 -11.13 1.58
N ILE A 183 -31.96 -11.59 2.72
CA ILE A 183 -30.80 -12.48 2.78
C ILE A 183 -31.21 -13.88 2.35
N GLN A 184 -30.53 -14.43 1.35
CA GLN A 184 -30.78 -15.79 0.90
C GLN A 184 -30.25 -16.80 1.94
N LYS A 185 -31.15 -17.51 2.62
CA LYS A 185 -30.76 -18.63 3.51
C LYS A 185 -30.35 -19.83 2.67
N MET A 186 -29.07 -20.20 2.73
CA MET A 186 -28.50 -21.32 2.00
C MET A 186 -28.32 -22.54 2.92
N GLU A 187 -29.23 -23.51 2.86
CA GLU A 187 -29.12 -24.77 3.64
C GLU A 187 -28.17 -25.79 2.98
N ARG A 188 -27.03 -25.33 2.47
CA ARG A 188 -26.03 -26.22 1.85
C ARG A 188 -25.18 -26.87 2.93
N LYS A 189 -25.02 -28.19 2.86
CA LYS A 189 -24.03 -28.95 3.65
C LYS A 189 -22.77 -29.13 2.82
N ALA A 190 -21.60 -29.05 3.46
CA ALA A 190 -20.34 -29.30 2.78
C ALA A 190 -20.27 -30.76 2.33
N SER A 191 -19.98 -30.99 1.05
CA SER A 191 -19.83 -32.32 0.47
C SER A 191 -18.73 -32.31 -0.59
N PHE A 192 -17.61 -32.95 -0.32
CA PHE A 192 -16.51 -33.11 -1.28
C PHE A 192 -16.64 -34.44 -2.03
N SER A 193 -16.79 -34.39 -3.34
CA SER A 193 -16.84 -35.59 -4.20
C SER A 193 -15.46 -35.88 -4.79
N HIS A 194 -14.96 -37.10 -4.59
CA HIS A 194 -13.68 -37.52 -5.16
C HIS A 194 -13.75 -37.56 -6.69
N ASN A 195 -12.97 -36.69 -7.34
CA ASN A 195 -12.76 -36.70 -8.79
C ASN A 195 -11.29 -36.36 -9.12
N PRO A 196 -10.37 -37.33 -9.07
CA PRO A 196 -8.95 -37.08 -9.33
C PRO A 196 -8.66 -36.51 -10.72
N GLN A 197 -9.50 -36.81 -11.72
CA GLN A 197 -9.36 -36.27 -13.08
C GLN A 197 -9.60 -34.75 -13.12
N ARG A 198 -10.37 -34.22 -12.16
CA ARG A 198 -10.64 -32.78 -11.99
C ARG A 198 -9.71 -32.14 -10.96
N TRP A 199 -9.69 -32.67 -9.74
CA TRP A 199 -9.01 -32.06 -8.59
C TRP A 199 -7.49 -32.30 -8.56
N SER A 200 -7.02 -33.38 -9.19
CA SER A 200 -5.60 -33.74 -9.29
C SER A 200 -5.20 -33.89 -10.76
N ALA A 201 -5.80 -33.08 -11.63
CA ALA A 201 -5.68 -33.19 -13.06
C ALA A 201 -4.22 -33.16 -13.53
N THR A 202 -3.73 -34.29 -14.00
CA THR A 202 -2.44 -34.42 -14.71
C THR A 202 -2.51 -33.73 -16.08
N PRO A 203 -1.39 -33.52 -16.80
CA PRO A 203 -1.37 -32.72 -18.03
C PRO A 203 -2.43 -33.10 -19.08
N ARG A 204 -2.75 -34.39 -19.25
CA ARG A 204 -3.80 -34.84 -20.17
C ARG A 204 -5.18 -34.36 -19.77
N TYR A 205 -5.54 -34.47 -18.49
CA TYR A 205 -6.83 -34.00 -18.00
C TYR A 205 -6.90 -32.46 -17.97
N ARG A 206 -5.78 -31.77 -17.69
CA ARG A 206 -5.69 -30.31 -17.79
C ARG A 206 -6.00 -29.81 -19.19
N PHE A 207 -5.52 -30.50 -20.23
CA PHE A 207 -5.88 -30.18 -21.61
C PHE A 207 -7.40 -30.31 -21.85
N THR A 208 -8.04 -31.36 -21.35
CA THR A 208 -9.49 -31.54 -21.45
C THR A 208 -10.25 -30.45 -20.69
N LEU A 209 -9.84 -30.12 -19.47
CA LEU A 209 -10.43 -29.02 -18.69
C LEU A 209 -10.29 -27.67 -19.41
N HIS A 210 -9.17 -27.43 -20.11
CA HIS A 210 -9.01 -26.22 -20.90
C HIS A 210 -9.99 -26.15 -22.09
N GLN A 211 -10.24 -27.26 -22.77
CA GLN A 211 -11.25 -27.32 -23.83
C GLN A 211 -12.63 -26.98 -23.28
N GLN A 212 -12.98 -27.53 -22.11
CA GLN A 212 -14.24 -27.23 -21.42
C GLN A 212 -14.30 -25.76 -21.00
N LEU A 213 -13.23 -25.19 -20.45
CA LEU A 213 -13.14 -23.76 -20.10
C LEU A 213 -13.43 -22.86 -21.31
N ASN A 214 -12.82 -23.15 -22.46
CA ASN A 214 -13.07 -22.37 -23.68
C ASN A 214 -14.52 -22.50 -24.18
N GLN A 215 -15.18 -23.64 -23.98
CA GLN A 215 -16.60 -23.81 -24.27
C GLN A 215 -17.48 -23.03 -23.28
N LYS A 216 -17.17 -23.09 -21.98
CA LYS A 216 -17.84 -22.30 -20.93
C LYS A 216 -17.77 -20.80 -21.24
N LEU A 217 -16.59 -20.28 -21.59
CA LEU A 217 -16.43 -18.85 -21.92
C LEU A 217 -17.30 -18.41 -23.10
N LYS A 218 -17.44 -19.24 -24.14
CA LYS A 218 -18.33 -18.95 -25.27
C LYS A 218 -19.80 -18.91 -24.83
N ALA A 219 -20.22 -19.86 -24.00
CA ALA A 219 -21.57 -19.90 -23.47
C ALA A 219 -21.86 -18.68 -22.55
N ILE A 220 -20.91 -18.32 -21.69
CA ILE A 220 -20.99 -17.14 -20.83
C ILE A 220 -21.11 -15.87 -21.69
N ALA A 221 -20.24 -15.69 -22.69
CA ALA A 221 -20.32 -14.54 -23.59
C ALA A 221 -21.71 -14.39 -24.24
N GLY A 222 -22.31 -15.50 -24.67
CA GLY A 222 -23.67 -15.52 -25.20
C GLY A 222 -24.72 -15.06 -24.20
N GLU A 223 -24.61 -15.47 -22.93
CA GLU A 223 -25.53 -14.99 -21.88
C GLU A 223 -25.33 -13.51 -21.57
N LEU A 224 -24.06 -13.06 -21.51
CA LEU A 224 -23.72 -11.66 -21.23
C LEU A 224 -24.23 -10.69 -22.28
N ASN A 225 -24.31 -11.10 -23.56
CA ASN A 225 -24.97 -10.32 -24.62
C ASN A 225 -26.44 -10.01 -24.29
N SER A 226 -27.12 -10.91 -23.58
CA SER A 226 -28.55 -10.79 -23.23
C SER A 226 -28.82 -10.20 -21.84
N MET A 227 -27.79 -9.97 -21.03
CA MET A 227 -27.92 -9.45 -19.66
C MET A 227 -28.06 -7.93 -19.64
N THR A 228 -29.25 -7.43 -20.02
CA THR A 228 -29.57 -5.99 -20.06
C THR A 228 -29.53 -5.29 -18.70
N SER A 229 -29.53 -6.03 -17.59
CA SER A 229 -29.32 -5.45 -16.26
C SER A 229 -27.87 -5.05 -16.00
N LEU A 230 -26.92 -5.52 -16.82
CA LEU A 230 -25.48 -5.28 -16.65
C LEU A 230 -24.88 -4.55 -17.85
N ASN A 231 -25.30 -4.93 -19.06
CA ASN A 231 -24.84 -4.38 -20.33
C ASN A 231 -26.02 -3.73 -21.04
N PHE A 232 -26.07 -2.40 -21.10
CA PHE A 232 -27.23 -1.69 -21.66
C PHE A 232 -26.84 -0.39 -22.34
N ILE A 233 -27.71 0.05 -23.24
CA ILE A 233 -27.61 1.35 -23.90
C ILE A 233 -28.57 2.31 -23.19
N GLU A 234 -28.04 3.37 -22.62
CA GLU A 234 -28.82 4.52 -22.17
C GLU A 234 -29.00 5.49 -23.34
N ASN A 235 -30.21 6.04 -23.47
CA ASN A 235 -30.59 6.97 -24.54
C ASN A 235 -30.35 6.40 -25.94
N ASP A 236 -30.77 5.15 -26.17
CA ASP A 236 -30.58 4.44 -27.43
C ASP A 236 -31.21 5.20 -28.62
N GLN A 237 -30.44 5.34 -29.68
CA GLN A 237 -30.81 6.07 -30.89
C GLN A 237 -30.51 5.20 -32.11
N ASP A 238 -31.29 5.34 -33.19
CA ASP A 238 -31.03 4.61 -34.44
C ASP A 238 -29.73 5.06 -35.11
N LYS A 239 -29.39 6.35 -34.97
CA LYS A 239 -28.14 6.92 -35.44
C LYS A 239 -27.72 8.11 -34.57
N ALA A 240 -26.46 8.16 -34.17
CA ALA A 240 -25.89 9.24 -33.37
C ALA A 240 -24.55 9.76 -33.94
N PRO A 241 -24.30 11.09 -33.91
CA PRO A 241 -23.02 11.65 -34.35
C PRO A 241 -21.85 11.25 -33.44
N LEU A 242 -22.14 11.03 -32.15
CA LEU A 242 -21.18 10.60 -31.13
C LEU A 242 -21.88 9.61 -30.19
N GLY A 243 -21.23 8.49 -29.88
CA GLY A 243 -21.62 7.57 -28.82
C GLY A 243 -20.49 7.35 -27.82
N ILE A 244 -20.84 6.94 -26.59
CA ILE A 244 -19.86 6.63 -25.54
C ILE A 244 -19.96 5.16 -25.16
N ILE A 245 -18.83 4.44 -25.14
CA ILE A 245 -18.74 3.09 -24.55
C ILE A 245 -17.96 3.21 -23.25
N THR A 246 -18.46 2.63 -22.16
CA THR A 246 -17.81 2.77 -20.86
C THR A 246 -18.09 1.61 -19.92
N SER A 247 -17.23 1.40 -18.93
CA SER A 247 -17.42 0.42 -17.85
C SER A 247 -17.03 1.01 -16.50
N GLY A 248 -17.46 0.33 -15.43
CA GLY A 248 -17.13 0.73 -14.07
C GLY A 248 -17.47 2.20 -13.80
N ILE A 249 -16.60 2.88 -13.04
CA ILE A 249 -16.80 4.28 -12.63
C ILE A 249 -16.91 5.25 -13.82
N GLY A 250 -16.33 4.92 -14.97
CA GLY A 250 -16.40 5.74 -16.18
C GLY A 250 -17.84 6.04 -16.61
N TYR A 251 -18.77 5.10 -16.36
CA TYR A 251 -20.19 5.31 -16.63
C TYR A 251 -20.80 6.41 -15.75
N ALA A 252 -20.50 6.40 -14.44
CA ALA A 252 -21.02 7.40 -13.52
C ALA A 252 -20.50 8.79 -13.88
N ILE A 253 -19.21 8.90 -14.19
CA ILE A 253 -18.57 10.16 -14.60
C ILE A 253 -19.17 10.66 -15.92
N ALA A 254 -19.28 9.79 -16.93
CA ALA A 254 -19.86 10.18 -18.21
C ALA A 254 -21.28 10.72 -18.05
N LYS A 255 -22.10 10.07 -17.23
CA LYS A 255 -23.48 10.50 -16.97
C LYS A 255 -23.57 11.88 -16.33
N ASP A 256 -22.76 12.12 -15.29
CA ASP A 256 -22.73 13.42 -14.62
C ASP A 256 -22.26 14.53 -15.57
N VAL A 257 -21.20 14.28 -16.35
CA VAL A 257 -20.67 15.24 -17.33
C VAL A 257 -21.70 15.57 -18.42
N LEU A 258 -22.39 14.57 -18.98
CA LEU A 258 -23.41 14.81 -20.00
C LEU A 258 -24.61 15.61 -19.45
N LEU A 259 -24.99 15.36 -18.20
CA LEU A 259 -26.03 16.11 -17.52
C LEU A 259 -25.63 17.58 -17.31
N GLU A 260 -24.41 17.84 -16.86
CA GLU A 260 -23.87 19.20 -16.67
C GLU A 260 -23.78 19.97 -17.99
N LEU A 261 -23.36 19.30 -19.06
CA LEU A 261 -23.32 19.87 -20.41
C LEU A 261 -24.71 20.02 -21.05
N GLY A 262 -25.76 19.43 -20.44
CA GLY A 262 -27.15 19.52 -20.90
C GLY A 262 -27.42 18.74 -22.19
N ILE A 263 -26.67 17.66 -22.43
CA ILE A 263 -26.73 16.83 -23.65
C ILE A 263 -26.99 15.36 -23.34
N GLN A 264 -27.44 15.05 -22.12
CA GLN A 264 -27.65 13.67 -21.68
C GLN A 264 -28.59 12.89 -22.61
N GLU A 265 -29.66 13.51 -23.12
CA GLU A 265 -30.60 12.88 -24.05
C GLU A 265 -30.06 12.76 -25.49
N ASN A 266 -28.99 13.47 -25.82
CA ASN A 266 -28.46 13.57 -27.19
C ASN A 266 -27.36 12.55 -27.49
N ILE A 267 -26.66 12.04 -26.48
CA ILE A 267 -25.53 11.13 -26.65
C ILE A 267 -25.88 9.76 -26.04
N PRO A 268 -25.99 8.70 -26.85
CA PRO A 268 -26.22 7.37 -26.33
C PRO A 268 -24.96 6.84 -25.61
N ILE A 269 -25.16 6.10 -24.52
CA ILE A 269 -24.08 5.50 -23.73
C ILE A 269 -24.27 3.99 -23.66
N LEU A 270 -23.32 3.22 -24.17
CA LEU A 270 -23.23 1.78 -23.90
C LEU A 270 -22.44 1.55 -22.62
N LYS A 271 -23.14 1.17 -21.56
CA LYS A 271 -22.53 0.75 -20.30
C LYS A 271 -22.26 -0.75 -20.35
N ILE A 272 -21.00 -1.13 -20.15
CA ILE A 272 -20.52 -2.52 -20.06
C ILE A 272 -20.29 -2.85 -18.59
N GLY A 273 -21.10 -3.76 -18.04
CA GLY A 273 -20.94 -4.28 -16.68
C GLY A 273 -20.09 -5.54 -16.61
N THR A 274 -19.86 -6.21 -17.74
CA THR A 274 -19.08 -7.44 -17.80
C THR A 274 -18.04 -7.36 -18.91
N PRO A 275 -16.87 -6.74 -18.67
CA PRO A 275 -15.86 -6.47 -19.71
C PRO A 275 -15.19 -7.75 -20.23
N PHE A 276 -15.30 -8.86 -19.50
CA PHE A 276 -14.84 -10.17 -19.94
C PHE A 276 -15.69 -11.31 -19.35
N PRO A 277 -16.10 -12.33 -20.12
CA PRO A 277 -16.06 -12.41 -21.59
C PRO A 277 -16.77 -11.24 -22.28
N PHE A 278 -16.20 -10.78 -23.39
CA PHE A 278 -16.64 -9.55 -24.04
C PHE A 278 -18.01 -9.72 -24.73
N PRO A 279 -19.01 -8.86 -24.44
CA PRO A 279 -20.34 -8.93 -25.03
C PRO A 279 -20.33 -8.30 -26.43
N ASN A 280 -19.77 -9.02 -27.41
CA ASN A 280 -19.52 -8.49 -28.75
C ASN A 280 -20.81 -8.04 -29.48
N GLU A 281 -21.94 -8.71 -29.29
CA GLU A 281 -23.15 -8.44 -30.11
C GLU A 281 -23.75 -7.06 -29.83
N ILE A 282 -23.88 -6.70 -28.55
CA ILE A 282 -24.39 -5.37 -28.16
C ILE A 282 -23.38 -4.27 -28.51
N VAL A 283 -22.08 -4.56 -28.40
CA VAL A 283 -21.02 -3.61 -28.75
C VAL A 283 -20.99 -3.34 -30.25
N ASP A 284 -20.96 -4.38 -31.08
CA ASP A 284 -20.93 -4.25 -32.54
C ASP A 284 -22.19 -3.53 -33.04
N GLY A 285 -23.36 -3.85 -32.47
CA GLY A 285 -24.61 -3.16 -32.76
C GLY A 285 -24.56 -1.68 -32.40
N PHE A 286 -23.97 -1.33 -31.26
CA PHE A 286 -23.78 0.07 -30.85
C PHE A 286 -22.79 0.82 -31.74
N ILE A 287 -21.68 0.17 -32.09
CA ILE A 287 -20.67 0.74 -32.99
C ILE A 287 -21.30 1.11 -34.33
N GLN A 288 -22.18 0.28 -34.89
CA GLN A 288 -22.83 0.54 -36.19
C GLN A 288 -23.73 1.78 -36.16
N LYS A 289 -24.32 2.13 -35.01
CA LYS A 289 -25.23 3.28 -34.84
C LYS A 289 -24.49 4.62 -34.74
N CYS A 290 -23.21 4.63 -34.43
CA CYS A 290 -22.46 5.87 -34.12
C CYS A 290 -21.49 6.26 -35.24
N ASP A 291 -21.48 7.53 -35.65
CA ASP A 291 -20.49 8.05 -36.62
C ASP A 291 -19.09 8.18 -35.97
N HIS A 292 -19.03 8.57 -34.70
CA HIS A 292 -17.83 8.61 -33.85
C HIS A 292 -18.09 7.98 -32.48
N LEU A 293 -17.04 7.43 -31.86
CA LEU A 293 -17.12 6.78 -30.55
C LEU A 293 -16.03 7.29 -29.62
N LEU A 294 -16.38 7.48 -28.36
CA LEU A 294 -15.44 7.69 -27.26
C LEU A 294 -15.51 6.50 -26.31
N ILE A 295 -14.37 5.89 -26.00
CA ILE A 295 -14.27 4.84 -24.98
C ILE A 295 -13.74 5.45 -23.69
N LEU A 296 -14.52 5.30 -22.63
CA LEU A 296 -14.16 5.72 -21.28
C LEU A 296 -14.01 4.49 -20.39
N GLU A 297 -12.77 4.05 -20.22
CA GLU A 297 -12.42 3.00 -19.28
C GLU A 297 -11.19 3.34 -18.44
N GLU A 298 -11.13 2.75 -17.26
CA GLU A 298 -10.05 2.89 -16.28
C GLU A 298 -9.68 1.49 -15.78
N THR A 299 -8.40 1.11 -15.66
CA THR A 299 -7.19 1.94 -15.84
C THR A 299 -6.55 1.73 -17.21
N GLU A 300 -6.81 0.60 -17.86
CA GLU A 300 -6.19 0.22 -19.12
C GLU A 300 -7.21 0.11 -20.27
N PRO A 301 -6.79 0.12 -21.56
CA PRO A 301 -7.67 0.03 -22.74
C PRO A 301 -8.23 -1.38 -22.98
N VAL A 302 -8.82 -2.03 -21.96
CA VAL A 302 -9.24 -3.44 -22.02
C VAL A 302 -10.44 -3.67 -22.95
N ILE A 303 -11.43 -2.78 -22.94
CA ILE A 303 -12.56 -2.82 -23.86
C ILE A 303 -12.10 -2.44 -25.27
N GLU A 304 -11.33 -1.35 -25.36
CA GLU A 304 -10.82 -0.83 -26.62
C GLU A 304 -9.99 -1.88 -27.38
N LEU A 305 -9.11 -2.62 -26.68
CA LEU A 305 -8.29 -3.68 -27.28
C LEU A 305 -9.11 -4.84 -27.86
N GLN A 306 -10.28 -5.14 -27.30
CA GLN A 306 -11.13 -6.25 -27.73
C GLN A 306 -11.98 -5.90 -28.97
N ILE A 307 -12.13 -4.62 -29.30
CA ILE A 307 -12.86 -4.16 -30.49
C ILE A 307 -11.98 -4.29 -31.74
N ARG A 308 -12.52 -4.83 -32.83
CA ARG A 308 -11.76 -5.07 -34.07
C ARG A 308 -11.48 -3.81 -34.87
N ASP A 309 -12.53 -3.05 -35.21
CA ASP A 309 -12.42 -1.82 -35.98
C ASP A 309 -12.33 -0.61 -35.04
N LYS A 310 -11.19 0.07 -35.07
CA LYS A 310 -10.89 1.24 -34.24
C LYS A 310 -10.87 2.56 -35.04
N SER A 311 -11.25 2.53 -36.31
CA SER A 311 -11.11 3.68 -37.24
C SER A 311 -11.85 4.94 -36.80
N LYS A 312 -12.92 4.80 -36.01
CA LYS A 312 -13.76 5.88 -35.50
C LYS A 312 -13.79 5.97 -33.97
N ILE A 313 -12.84 5.34 -33.30
CA ILE A 313 -12.76 5.23 -31.84
C ILE A 313 -11.68 6.18 -31.32
N ASP A 314 -12.09 7.09 -30.44
CA ASP A 314 -11.21 7.87 -29.58
C ASP A 314 -11.17 7.25 -28.18
N GLY A 315 -9.99 7.17 -27.57
CA GLY A 315 -9.81 6.43 -26.32
C GLY A 315 -8.40 6.57 -25.74
N ARG A 316 -7.95 5.54 -25.04
CA ARG A 316 -6.60 5.51 -24.43
C ARG A 316 -5.53 5.19 -25.48
N LEU A 317 -5.81 4.33 -26.46
CA LEU A 317 -4.80 3.92 -27.47
C LEU A 317 -4.35 5.07 -28.37
N ASN A 318 -5.18 6.09 -28.58
CA ASN A 318 -4.82 7.27 -29.38
C ASN A 318 -4.47 8.51 -28.53
N GLY A 319 -4.44 8.37 -27.20
CA GLY A 319 -4.07 9.43 -26.27
C GLY A 319 -5.14 10.49 -26.03
N MET A 320 -6.40 10.27 -26.45
CA MET A 320 -7.51 11.16 -26.11
C MET A 320 -7.81 11.11 -24.61
N ILE A 321 -7.73 9.91 -24.02
CA ILE A 321 -7.78 9.69 -22.58
C ILE A 321 -6.35 9.40 -22.11
N PRO A 322 -5.85 10.07 -21.04
CA PRO A 322 -4.54 9.77 -20.46
C PRO A 322 -4.40 8.29 -20.09
N ASN A 323 -3.20 7.73 -20.20
CA ASN A 323 -2.97 6.32 -19.88
C ASN A 323 -2.68 6.11 -18.39
N GLU A 324 -2.18 7.13 -17.72
CA GLU A 324 -1.80 7.14 -16.30
C GLU A 324 -2.82 7.87 -15.43
N GLY A 325 -2.91 7.43 -14.17
CA GLY A 325 -3.74 8.06 -13.15
C GLY A 325 -5.23 7.78 -13.26
N GLU A 326 -5.97 8.37 -12.32
CA GLU A 326 -7.43 8.30 -12.30
C GLU A 326 -8.06 9.06 -13.47
N MET A 327 -9.19 8.52 -13.94
CA MET A 327 -10.15 9.20 -14.78
C MET A 327 -10.89 10.26 -13.96
N LEU A 328 -10.32 11.45 -13.88
CA LEU A 328 -10.92 12.56 -13.15
C LEU A 328 -12.08 13.21 -13.95
N PRO A 329 -13.18 13.64 -13.28
CA PRO A 329 -14.31 14.30 -13.95
C PRO A 329 -13.91 15.52 -14.79
N GLU A 330 -12.91 16.28 -14.35
CA GLU A 330 -12.42 17.47 -15.05
C GLU A 330 -11.79 17.11 -16.39
N VAL A 331 -11.00 16.03 -16.43
CA VAL A 331 -10.38 15.50 -17.65
C VAL A 331 -11.46 15.04 -18.63
N ILE A 332 -12.44 14.28 -18.15
CA ILE A 332 -13.52 13.77 -18.99
C ILE A 332 -14.43 14.89 -19.51
N THR A 333 -14.72 15.89 -18.68
CA THR A 333 -15.47 17.09 -19.09
C THR A 333 -14.77 17.81 -20.23
N GLN A 334 -13.45 17.98 -20.13
CA GLN A 334 -12.66 18.65 -21.15
C GLN A 334 -12.62 17.85 -22.47
N VAL A 335 -12.47 16.52 -22.39
CA VAL A 335 -12.47 15.61 -23.55
C VAL A 335 -13.82 15.64 -24.26
N ILE A 336 -14.92 15.41 -23.54
CA ILE A 336 -16.27 15.40 -24.12
C ILE A 336 -16.61 16.76 -24.72
N SER A 337 -16.28 17.86 -24.04
CA SER A 337 -16.51 19.22 -24.55
C SER A 337 -15.76 19.50 -25.85
N ASN A 338 -14.50 19.08 -25.95
CA ASN A 338 -13.70 19.26 -27.15
C ASN A 338 -14.22 18.42 -28.32
N LEU A 339 -14.63 17.17 -28.07
CA LEU A 339 -15.25 16.32 -29.06
C LEU A 339 -16.58 16.89 -29.55
N CYS A 340 -17.43 17.38 -28.64
CA CYS A 340 -18.69 18.02 -29.01
C CYS A 340 -18.45 19.25 -29.89
N LYS A 341 -17.46 20.09 -29.57
CA LYS A 341 -17.05 21.23 -30.42
C LYS A 341 -16.59 20.77 -31.80
N LYS A 342 -15.72 19.75 -31.87
CA LYS A 342 -15.21 19.18 -33.12
C LYS A 342 -16.33 18.62 -34.00
N LEU A 343 -17.35 18.02 -33.39
CA LEU A 343 -18.49 17.40 -34.07
C LEU A 343 -19.71 18.33 -34.22
N SER A 344 -19.58 19.61 -33.86
CA SER A 344 -20.66 20.61 -33.92
C SER A 344 -21.92 20.23 -33.10
N ILE A 345 -21.73 19.54 -31.98
CA ILE A 345 -22.80 19.20 -31.01
C ILE A 345 -22.94 20.37 -30.03
N PRO A 346 -24.14 20.98 -29.89
CA PRO A 346 -24.35 22.11 -29.00
C PRO A 346 -24.28 21.66 -27.54
N VAL A 347 -23.46 22.34 -26.73
CA VAL A 347 -23.31 22.08 -25.29
C VAL A 347 -23.53 23.36 -24.49
N ARG A 348 -23.97 23.22 -23.23
CA ARG A 348 -23.98 24.36 -22.29
C ARG A 348 -22.55 24.82 -22.02
N GLY A 349 -22.34 26.12 -21.95
CA GLY A 349 -21.03 26.69 -21.61
C GLY A 349 -20.65 26.31 -20.18
N PHE A 350 -19.44 25.77 -20.00
CA PHE A 350 -18.92 25.40 -18.68
C PHE A 350 -17.96 26.48 -18.15
N PRO A 351 -18.04 26.86 -16.86
CA PRO A 351 -17.07 27.76 -16.26
C PRO A 351 -15.68 27.11 -16.25
N SER A 352 -14.67 27.78 -16.82
CA SER A 352 -13.29 27.30 -16.80
C SER A 352 -12.79 27.11 -15.36
N THR A 353 -12.09 25.99 -15.08
CA THR A 353 -11.42 25.71 -13.81
C THR A 353 -10.05 26.38 -13.68
N GLU A 354 -9.46 26.86 -14.79
CA GLU A 354 -8.16 27.55 -14.79
C GLU A 354 -8.03 28.66 -13.72
N PRO A 355 -9.05 29.51 -13.47
CA PRO A 355 -8.95 30.56 -12.47
C PRO A 355 -8.77 30.02 -11.04
N PHE A 356 -9.38 28.87 -10.74
CA PHE A 356 -9.31 28.24 -9.42
C PHE A 356 -7.95 27.55 -9.21
N GLU A 357 -7.47 26.80 -10.19
CA GLU A 357 -6.14 26.16 -10.14
C GLU A 357 -5.02 27.19 -9.99
N LYS A 358 -5.08 28.30 -10.74
CA LYS A 358 -4.14 29.42 -10.60
C LYS A 358 -4.23 30.07 -9.21
N MET A 359 -5.43 30.19 -8.64
CA MET A 359 -5.62 30.72 -7.28
C MET A 359 -5.01 29.80 -6.22
N VAL A 360 -5.25 28.48 -6.30
CA VAL A 360 -4.71 27.48 -5.37
C VAL A 360 -3.18 27.41 -5.46
N ALA A 361 -2.62 27.41 -6.68
CA ALA A 361 -1.17 27.46 -6.89
C ALA A 361 -0.55 28.75 -6.30
N GLY A 362 -1.29 29.87 -6.34
CA GLY A 362 -0.89 31.15 -5.75
C GLY A 362 -0.87 31.20 -4.22
N LEU A 363 -1.48 30.22 -3.52
CA LEU A 363 -1.52 30.20 -2.05
C LEU A 363 -0.19 29.81 -1.40
N GLY A 364 0.77 29.27 -2.16
CA GLY A 364 2.10 28.89 -1.64
C GLY A 364 2.04 27.90 -0.48
N LEU A 365 1.03 27.01 -0.45
CA LEU A 365 0.85 26.04 0.63
C LEU A 365 2.06 25.08 0.70
N PRO A 366 2.61 24.81 1.89
CA PRO A 366 3.73 23.90 2.03
C PRO A 366 3.30 22.47 1.67
N ILE A 367 4.05 21.83 0.77
CA ILE A 367 3.86 20.42 0.41
C ILE A 367 4.17 19.56 1.65
N ARG A 368 3.16 18.88 2.18
CA ARG A 368 3.32 17.92 3.28
C ARG A 368 3.64 16.55 2.71
N ARG A 369 4.88 16.10 2.86
CA ARG A 369 5.26 14.73 2.50
C ARG A 369 4.65 13.75 3.50
N PRO A 370 4.26 12.53 3.06
CA PRO A 370 3.94 11.45 3.98
C PRO A 370 5.13 11.20 4.91
N THR A 371 4.91 11.23 6.23
CA THR A 371 5.97 11.08 7.24
C THR A 371 5.48 10.22 8.40
N LEU A 372 6.40 9.63 9.16
CA LEU A 372 6.07 8.81 10.32
C LEU A 372 5.31 9.64 11.38
N CYS A 373 4.38 9.01 12.11
CA CYS A 373 3.62 9.70 13.18
C CYS A 373 4.55 10.24 14.29
N SER A 374 4.17 11.34 14.96
CA SER A 374 4.88 11.83 16.16
C SER A 374 5.00 10.74 17.22
N GLY A 375 6.22 10.36 17.63
CA GLY A 375 6.46 9.30 18.61
C GLY A 375 6.47 7.86 18.06
N CYS A 376 6.38 7.69 16.74
CA CYS A 376 6.51 6.36 16.12
C CYS A 376 7.87 5.73 16.44
N ALA A 377 7.88 4.48 16.90
CA ALA A 377 9.10 3.74 17.23
C ALA A 377 9.98 3.44 16.00
N HIS A 378 9.39 3.26 14.81
CA HIS A 378 10.15 3.04 13.58
C HIS A 378 11.12 4.19 13.27
N ARG A 379 10.75 5.43 13.61
CA ARG A 379 11.67 6.59 13.48
C ARG A 379 12.92 6.41 14.32
N ALA A 380 12.75 5.94 15.56
CA ALA A 380 13.88 5.71 16.45
C ALA A 380 14.76 4.57 15.91
N SER A 381 14.15 3.51 15.37
CA SER A 381 14.86 2.42 14.67
C SER A 381 15.67 2.93 13.48
N PHE A 382 15.05 3.68 12.55
CA PHE A 382 15.74 4.21 11.36
C PHE A 382 16.86 5.16 11.73
N PHE A 383 16.62 6.06 12.68
CA PHE A 383 17.66 6.95 13.20
C PHE A 383 18.84 6.16 13.76
N ALA A 384 18.59 5.12 14.56
CA ALA A 384 19.63 4.27 15.12
C ALA A 384 20.39 3.47 14.06
N ILE A 385 19.69 2.89 13.08
CA ILE A 385 20.25 2.13 11.96
C ILE A 385 21.17 3.02 11.12
N LYS A 386 20.66 4.17 10.65
CA LYS A 386 21.43 5.12 9.84
C LYS A 386 22.63 5.64 10.60
N LYS A 387 22.48 5.90 11.90
CA LYS A 387 23.58 6.33 12.76
C LYS A 387 24.63 5.24 12.98
N ALA A 388 24.22 3.97 13.05
CA ALA A 388 25.16 2.86 13.15
C ALA A 388 25.94 2.63 11.85
N PHE A 389 25.27 2.76 10.69
CA PHE A 389 25.85 2.49 9.37
C PHE A 389 25.38 3.51 8.31
N PRO A 390 25.93 4.73 8.22
CA PRO A 390 25.39 5.79 7.36
C PRO A 390 25.41 5.50 5.85
N HIS A 391 26.32 4.64 5.41
CA HIS A 391 26.53 4.27 4.00
C HIS A 391 26.14 2.81 3.71
N ALA A 392 25.36 2.17 4.58
CA ALA A 392 24.77 0.88 4.23
C ALA A 392 23.77 1.05 3.07
N ILE A 393 23.52 -0.05 2.36
CA ILE A 393 22.35 -0.17 1.50
C ILE A 393 21.17 -0.60 2.37
N PHE A 394 20.03 0.08 2.21
CA PHE A 394 18.83 -0.11 3.01
C PHE A 394 17.64 -0.65 2.20
N PRO A 395 17.61 -1.94 1.86
CA PRO A 395 16.40 -2.55 1.33
C PRO A 395 15.27 -2.49 2.36
N SER A 396 14.10 -2.08 1.92
CA SER A 396 12.90 -2.04 2.75
C SER A 396 11.70 -2.59 1.98
N ASP A 397 10.58 -2.61 2.68
CA ASP A 397 9.34 -3.22 2.25
C ASP A 397 8.26 -2.14 2.08
N ILE A 398 7.06 -2.48 1.56
CA ILE A 398 5.92 -1.54 1.53
C ILE A 398 5.18 -1.47 2.87
N GLY A 399 5.07 -0.29 3.48
CA GLY A 399 4.36 -0.07 4.76
C GLY A 399 4.81 1.21 5.47
N CYS A 400 4.54 1.35 6.78
CA CYS A 400 4.98 2.54 7.53
C CYS A 400 6.50 2.74 7.44
N TYR A 401 7.24 1.65 7.32
CA TYR A 401 8.68 1.64 7.18
C TYR A 401 9.19 2.16 5.83
N THR A 402 8.38 2.20 4.77
CA THR A 402 8.72 2.91 3.52
C THR A 402 8.99 4.40 3.77
N LEU A 403 8.29 4.99 4.75
CA LEU A 403 8.47 6.39 5.14
C LEU A 403 9.86 6.70 5.74
N GLY A 404 10.65 5.67 6.06
CA GLY A 404 12.06 5.80 6.39
C GLY A 404 12.91 6.39 5.24
N MET A 405 12.37 6.45 4.02
CA MET A 405 13.00 7.13 2.88
C MET A 405 13.27 8.62 3.17
N ASN A 406 12.38 9.29 3.91
CA ASN A 406 12.56 10.70 4.27
C ASN A 406 13.71 10.90 5.27
N MET A 407 14.14 9.82 5.94
CA MET A 407 15.28 9.77 6.86
C MET A 407 16.54 9.18 6.20
N GLU A 408 16.57 9.04 4.86
CA GLU A 408 17.67 8.42 4.09
C GLU A 408 18.03 7.01 4.59
N SER A 409 17.04 6.27 5.12
CA SER A 409 17.22 4.95 5.73
C SER A 409 16.48 3.85 4.97
N VAL A 410 16.07 4.14 3.73
CA VAL A 410 15.42 3.23 2.78
C VAL A 410 15.89 3.63 1.39
N ASP A 411 16.58 2.73 0.69
CA ASP A 411 17.05 2.93 -0.68
C ASP A 411 16.13 2.26 -1.70
N THR A 412 15.52 1.12 -1.33
CA THR A 412 14.62 0.37 -2.21
C THR A 412 13.38 -0.10 -1.45
N CYS A 413 12.24 -0.12 -2.14
CA CYS A 413 10.97 -0.67 -1.67
C CYS A 413 10.22 -1.18 -2.88
N HIS A 414 9.96 -2.48 -2.95
CA HIS A 414 9.34 -3.11 -4.13
C HIS A 414 7.92 -3.60 -3.80
N ASP A 415 7.81 -4.75 -3.14
CA ASP A 415 6.56 -5.37 -2.71
C ASP A 415 6.72 -6.04 -1.35
N MET A 416 5.60 -6.54 -0.79
CA MET A 416 5.56 -7.18 0.52
C MET A 416 6.45 -8.43 0.57
N GLY A 417 7.45 -8.41 1.44
CA GLY A 417 8.47 -9.44 1.65
C GLY A 417 9.74 -9.25 0.84
N ALA A 418 9.79 -8.27 -0.08
CA ALA A 418 10.92 -8.10 -0.98
C ALA A 418 12.20 -7.60 -0.29
N ALA A 419 12.11 -6.97 0.89
CA ALA A 419 13.30 -6.42 1.56
C ALA A 419 14.39 -7.49 1.76
N ILE A 420 13.97 -8.70 2.14
CA ILE A 420 14.87 -9.82 2.44
C ILE A 420 15.47 -10.40 1.16
N THR A 421 14.67 -10.57 0.11
CA THR A 421 15.14 -11.15 -1.17
C THR A 421 16.04 -10.18 -1.92
N ILE A 422 15.74 -8.88 -1.92
CA ILE A 422 16.60 -7.83 -2.47
C ILE A 422 17.93 -7.78 -1.71
N ALA A 423 17.89 -7.78 -0.37
CA ALA A 423 19.11 -7.79 0.44
C ALA A 423 19.96 -9.05 0.19
N SER A 424 19.33 -10.21 0.06
CA SER A 424 20.01 -11.46 -0.30
C SER A 424 20.66 -11.36 -1.68
N GLY A 425 19.96 -10.81 -2.68
CA GLY A 425 20.52 -10.62 -4.03
C GLY A 425 21.71 -9.67 -4.04
N LEU A 426 21.57 -8.51 -3.38
CA LEU A 426 22.66 -7.54 -3.21
C LEU A 426 23.87 -8.18 -2.54
N TYR A 427 23.66 -8.92 -1.45
CA TYR A 427 24.74 -9.60 -0.73
C TYR A 427 25.51 -10.54 -1.67
N GLN A 428 24.81 -11.40 -2.41
CA GLN A 428 25.46 -12.35 -3.31
C GLN A 428 26.24 -11.65 -4.42
N SER A 429 25.70 -10.56 -4.99
CA SER A 429 26.40 -9.78 -6.02
C SER A 429 27.69 -9.15 -5.51
N TYR A 430 27.67 -8.47 -4.36
CA TYR A 430 28.88 -7.89 -3.79
C TYR A 430 29.87 -8.93 -3.29
N HIS A 431 29.36 -10.04 -2.74
CA HIS A 431 30.19 -11.16 -2.32
C HIS A 431 30.95 -11.79 -3.49
N GLN A 432 30.30 -11.93 -4.65
CA GLN A 432 30.92 -12.41 -5.88
C GLN A 432 32.12 -11.54 -6.31
N ASP A 433 32.01 -10.23 -6.13
CA ASP A 433 33.07 -9.27 -6.47
C ASP A 433 34.10 -9.07 -5.33
N ALA A 434 33.98 -9.82 -4.23
CA ALA A 434 34.78 -9.66 -3.02
C ALA A 434 34.77 -8.23 -2.46
N VAL A 435 33.65 -7.51 -2.66
CA VAL A 435 33.43 -6.16 -2.13
C VAL A 435 32.61 -6.27 -0.85
N ASP A 436 33.14 -5.69 0.23
CA ASP A 436 32.40 -5.62 1.48
C ASP A 436 31.55 -4.35 1.56
N ILE A 437 30.23 -4.50 1.53
CA ILE A 437 29.28 -3.40 1.74
C ILE A 437 28.26 -3.76 2.80
N PRO A 438 27.97 -2.85 3.76
CA PRO A 438 26.88 -3.06 4.70
C PRO A 438 25.52 -3.07 4.04
N ILE A 439 24.76 -4.13 4.30
CA ILE A 439 23.36 -4.28 3.87
C ILE A 439 22.52 -4.47 5.13
N ILE A 440 21.54 -3.59 5.32
CA ILE A 440 20.62 -3.63 6.46
C ILE A 440 19.19 -3.57 5.93
N ALA A 441 18.52 -4.72 5.92
CA ALA A 441 17.16 -4.85 5.46
C ALA A 441 16.15 -4.51 6.57
N THR A 442 15.06 -3.85 6.22
CA THR A 442 13.96 -3.56 7.17
C THR A 442 12.63 -4.11 6.66
N ILE A 443 11.86 -4.75 7.54
CA ILE A 443 10.54 -5.32 7.22
C ILE A 443 9.60 -5.15 8.42
N GLY A 444 8.31 -4.90 8.19
CA GLY A 444 7.32 -4.91 9.27
C GLY A 444 6.95 -6.30 9.76
N ASP A 445 6.38 -6.40 10.96
CA ASP A 445 5.82 -7.63 11.52
C ASP A 445 4.76 -8.27 10.63
N SER A 446 3.72 -7.53 10.24
CA SER A 446 2.64 -8.08 9.38
C SER A 446 3.19 -8.62 8.06
N THR A 447 4.15 -7.91 7.48
CA THR A 447 4.78 -8.22 6.19
C THR A 447 5.74 -9.39 6.30
N PHE A 448 6.37 -9.56 7.46
CA PHE A 448 7.16 -10.74 7.75
C PHE A 448 6.29 -12.01 7.78
N TYR A 449 5.10 -11.95 8.40
CA TYR A 449 4.13 -13.04 8.34
C TYR A 449 3.60 -13.31 6.92
N HIS A 450 3.42 -12.25 6.14
CA HIS A 450 2.87 -12.34 4.79
C HIS A 450 3.71 -13.17 3.82
N SER A 451 5.00 -12.84 3.70
CA SER A 451 5.92 -13.49 2.75
C SER A 451 7.40 -13.42 3.18
N GLY A 452 7.73 -12.65 4.23
CA GLY A 452 9.12 -12.50 4.68
C GLY A 452 9.78 -13.80 5.10
N THR A 453 9.02 -14.76 5.64
CA THR A 453 9.52 -16.09 6.01
C THR A 453 10.12 -16.86 4.83
N GLN A 454 9.52 -16.76 3.64
CA GLN A 454 10.03 -17.43 2.43
C GLN A 454 11.36 -16.84 1.99
N GLY A 455 11.47 -15.49 2.00
CA GLY A 455 12.71 -14.79 1.72
C GLY A 455 13.81 -15.14 2.74
N LEU A 456 13.46 -15.23 4.02
CA LEU A 456 14.42 -15.55 5.08
C LEU A 456 14.93 -16.99 4.97
N LEU A 457 14.04 -17.96 4.72
CA LEU A 457 14.42 -19.35 4.45
C LEU A 457 15.43 -19.44 3.30
N ASN A 458 15.17 -18.74 2.19
CA ASN A 458 16.07 -18.73 1.05
C ASN A 458 17.42 -18.07 1.37
N ALA A 459 17.41 -16.95 2.08
CA ALA A 459 18.64 -16.24 2.47
C ALA A 459 19.53 -17.11 3.38
N VAL A 460 18.94 -17.76 4.39
CA VAL A 460 19.67 -18.66 5.30
C VAL A 460 20.20 -19.89 4.56
N TYR A 461 19.35 -20.56 3.77
CA TYR A 461 19.75 -21.76 3.02
C TYR A 461 20.92 -21.50 2.06
N ASN A 462 20.93 -20.34 1.39
CA ASN A 462 21.99 -19.96 0.45
C ASN A 462 23.16 -19.20 1.10
N GLY A 463 23.21 -19.13 2.43
CA GLY A 463 24.33 -18.53 3.17
C GLY A 463 24.50 -17.02 2.96
N ALA A 464 23.42 -16.28 2.63
CA ALA A 464 23.49 -14.82 2.58
C ALA A 464 23.76 -14.26 3.99
N ARG A 465 24.58 -13.20 4.11
CA ARG A 465 24.98 -12.65 5.41
C ARG A 465 24.75 -11.14 5.49
N PHE A 466 23.56 -10.76 5.95
CA PHE A 466 23.20 -9.36 6.20
C PHE A 466 22.37 -9.22 7.47
N LEU A 467 22.17 -7.98 7.91
CA LEU A 467 21.34 -7.69 9.07
C LEU A 467 19.90 -7.45 8.62
N LEU A 468 18.96 -8.24 9.15
CA LEU A 468 17.52 -8.00 9.01
C LEU A 468 16.98 -7.37 10.29
N VAL A 469 16.27 -6.26 10.18
CA VAL A 469 15.57 -5.60 11.28
C VAL A 469 14.07 -5.73 11.05
N ILE A 470 13.41 -6.53 11.88
CA ILE A 470 11.95 -6.66 11.91
C ILE A 470 11.39 -5.55 12.79
N LEU A 471 10.61 -4.66 12.20
CA LEU A 471 9.98 -3.50 12.82
C LEU A 471 8.60 -3.89 13.33
N ASP A 472 8.54 -4.41 14.55
CA ASP A 472 7.32 -4.93 15.16
C ASP A 472 6.58 -3.85 15.95
N ASN A 473 5.43 -3.44 15.42
CA ASN A 473 4.48 -2.54 16.08
C ASN A 473 3.16 -3.23 16.47
N SER A 474 3.10 -4.54 16.28
CA SER A 474 1.99 -5.44 16.58
C SER A 474 0.67 -5.12 15.86
N ILE A 475 0.71 -4.41 14.72
CA ILE A 475 -0.50 -4.04 13.98
C ILE A 475 -0.24 -3.77 12.48
N THR A 476 -1.17 -4.18 11.62
CA THR A 476 -1.14 -3.79 10.20
C THR A 476 -1.61 -2.34 10.04
N ALA A 477 -0.68 -1.39 10.24
CA ALA A 477 -1.03 0.01 10.54
C ALA A 477 -1.65 0.80 9.36
N MET A 478 -1.07 0.72 8.15
CA MET A 478 -1.49 1.58 7.03
C MET A 478 -2.82 1.20 6.39
N THR A 479 -3.27 -0.04 6.56
CA THR A 479 -4.42 -0.59 5.84
C THR A 479 -5.68 -0.67 6.68
N GLY A 480 -5.68 -0.13 7.91
CA GLY A 480 -6.85 -0.09 8.80
C GLY A 480 -6.67 -0.64 10.20
N MET A 481 -5.42 -0.84 10.66
CA MET A 481 -5.10 -1.32 12.02
C MET A 481 -5.63 -2.73 12.30
N GLN A 482 -5.48 -3.65 11.35
CA GLN A 482 -5.87 -5.05 11.52
C GLN A 482 -4.91 -5.79 12.46
N PRO A 483 -5.42 -6.76 13.24
CA PRO A 483 -4.57 -7.60 14.08
C PRO A 483 -3.59 -8.41 13.24
N THR A 484 -2.37 -8.57 13.73
CA THR A 484 -1.38 -9.48 13.15
C THR A 484 -1.54 -10.89 13.74
N PRO A 485 -0.99 -11.94 13.11
CA PRO A 485 -1.03 -13.30 13.66
C PRO A 485 -0.47 -13.43 15.09
N GLU A 486 0.43 -12.54 15.51
CA GLU A 486 0.96 -12.52 16.88
C GLU A 486 -0.09 -12.15 17.93
N SER A 487 -1.10 -11.36 17.56
CA SER A 487 -2.16 -10.95 18.48
C SER A 487 -2.97 -12.12 19.04
N GLY A 488 -3.05 -13.25 18.31
CA GLY A 488 -3.91 -14.36 18.65
C GLY A 488 -5.40 -14.01 18.66
N ILE A 489 -5.82 -12.96 17.93
CA ILE A 489 -7.22 -12.56 17.80
C ILE A 489 -7.65 -12.80 16.36
N THR A 490 -8.74 -13.54 16.17
CA THR A 490 -9.29 -13.81 14.83
C THR A 490 -10.19 -12.67 14.35
N ALA A 491 -10.59 -12.73 13.08
CA ALA A 491 -11.24 -11.61 12.41
C ALA A 491 -12.59 -11.19 13.01
N ASP A 492 -13.36 -12.11 13.60
CA ASP A 492 -14.63 -11.79 14.27
C ASP A 492 -14.49 -11.52 15.78
N GLY A 493 -13.26 -11.58 16.30
CA GLY A 493 -12.87 -11.25 17.66
C GLY A 493 -12.70 -12.44 18.60
N HIS A 494 -12.84 -13.69 18.14
CA HIS A 494 -12.62 -14.84 19.02
C HIS A 494 -11.12 -15.10 19.27
N PRO A 495 -10.75 -15.74 20.41
CA PRO A 495 -9.37 -16.12 20.69
C PRO A 495 -8.86 -17.17 19.69
N GLY A 496 -7.76 -16.86 19.00
CA GLY A 496 -6.96 -17.77 18.20
C GLY A 496 -5.63 -18.14 18.89
N LYS A 497 -4.71 -18.72 18.12
CA LYS A 497 -3.36 -19.05 18.59
C LYS A 497 -2.39 -17.93 18.19
N SER A 498 -1.72 -17.33 19.16
CA SER A 498 -0.62 -16.39 18.91
C SER A 498 0.58 -17.10 18.26
N LEU A 499 1.13 -16.51 17.21
CA LEU A 499 2.34 -16.96 16.53
C LEU A 499 3.48 -16.00 16.88
N SER A 500 4.62 -16.49 17.37
CA SER A 500 5.77 -15.65 17.75
C SER A 500 6.71 -15.44 16.56
N ILE A 501 7.13 -14.19 16.34
CA ILE A 501 8.14 -13.84 15.33
C ILE A 501 9.47 -14.54 15.64
N GLU A 502 9.87 -14.58 16.90
CA GLU A 502 11.11 -15.24 17.35
C GLU A 502 11.12 -16.72 16.98
N ALA A 503 10.01 -17.42 17.25
CA ALA A 503 9.87 -18.83 16.93
C ALA A 503 9.94 -19.07 15.40
N LEU A 504 9.33 -18.19 14.61
CA LEU A 504 9.41 -18.25 13.15
C LEU A 504 10.82 -17.98 12.62
N VAL A 505 11.46 -16.91 13.08
CA VAL A 505 12.85 -16.57 12.72
C VAL A 505 13.80 -17.70 13.07
N LYS A 506 13.66 -18.28 14.27
CA LYS A 506 14.43 -19.46 14.68
C LYS A 506 14.13 -20.67 13.80
N GLY A 507 12.86 -20.88 13.46
CA GLY A 507 12.42 -21.94 12.53
C GLY A 507 12.99 -21.78 11.11
N CYS A 508 13.32 -20.56 10.69
CA CYS A 508 14.02 -20.29 9.44
C CYS A 508 15.54 -20.56 9.51
N GLY A 509 16.09 -20.94 10.67
CA GLY A 509 17.50 -21.29 10.85
C GLY A 509 18.43 -20.12 11.22
N VAL A 510 17.89 -19.03 11.77
CA VAL A 510 18.71 -17.90 12.26
C VAL A 510 19.19 -18.16 13.69
N ASP A 511 20.49 -18.09 13.92
CA ASP A 511 21.11 -18.28 15.25
C ASP A 511 21.18 -16.99 16.06
N TYR A 512 21.47 -15.86 15.41
CA TYR A 512 21.56 -14.55 16.07
C TYR A 512 20.21 -13.82 16.03
N ILE A 513 19.48 -13.86 17.15
CA ILE A 513 18.20 -13.17 17.33
C ILE A 513 18.28 -12.28 18.58
N GLN A 514 17.99 -10.99 18.46
CA GLN A 514 17.88 -10.08 19.60
C GLN A 514 16.61 -9.23 19.51
N ILE A 515 15.95 -9.03 20.65
CA ILE A 515 14.78 -8.16 20.78
C ILE A 515 15.24 -6.85 21.42
N VAL A 516 14.89 -5.74 20.80
CA VAL A 516 15.34 -4.41 21.19
C VAL A 516 14.17 -3.44 21.24
N ASN A 517 14.17 -2.56 22.24
CA ASN A 517 13.19 -1.48 22.34
C ASN A 517 13.72 -0.24 21.59
N PRO A 518 13.10 0.19 20.49
CA PRO A 518 13.56 1.35 19.72
C PRO A 518 13.58 2.66 20.52
N TYR A 519 12.83 2.78 21.61
CA TYR A 519 12.86 3.96 22.48
C TYR A 519 14.20 4.12 23.22
N ASP A 520 14.99 3.05 23.36
CA ASP A 520 16.41 3.13 23.75
C ASP A 520 17.28 3.18 22.48
N ILE A 521 17.43 4.40 21.93
CA ILE A 521 18.20 4.63 20.70
C ILE A 521 19.65 4.20 20.88
N HIS A 522 20.23 4.41 22.07
CA HIS A 522 21.62 4.03 22.35
C HIS A 522 21.81 2.51 22.35
N GLN A 523 20.89 1.76 22.95
CA GLN A 523 20.90 0.29 22.87
C GLN A 523 20.71 -0.18 21.43
N MET A 524 19.75 0.39 20.71
CA MET A 524 19.50 0.04 19.31
C MET A 524 20.76 0.19 18.45
N ILE A 525 21.50 1.30 18.58
CA ILE A 525 22.77 1.52 17.86
C ILE A 525 23.81 0.44 18.23
N ARG A 526 23.96 0.13 19.52
CA ARG A 526 24.93 -0.88 19.99
C ARG A 526 24.60 -2.26 19.44
N GLU A 527 23.35 -2.69 19.53
CA GLU A 527 22.93 -4.01 19.05
C GLU A 527 22.96 -4.10 17.52
N THR A 528 22.65 -3.02 16.80
CA THR A 528 22.84 -2.95 15.33
C THR A 528 24.29 -3.20 14.94
N ARG A 529 25.25 -2.57 15.62
CA ARG A 529 26.69 -2.77 15.37
C ARG A 529 27.12 -4.21 15.69
N LYS A 530 26.72 -4.75 16.84
CA LYS A 530 27.05 -6.14 17.25
C LYS A 530 26.47 -7.18 16.30
N ALA A 531 25.21 -7.04 15.91
CA ALA A 531 24.53 -7.96 15.01
C ALA A 531 25.20 -7.97 13.63
N TYR A 532 25.56 -6.79 13.10
CA TYR A 532 26.32 -6.72 11.85
C TYR A 532 27.74 -7.27 11.98
N SER A 533 28.43 -7.06 13.11
CA SER A 533 29.74 -7.71 13.34
C SER A 533 29.64 -9.23 13.33
N TYR A 534 28.54 -9.82 13.83
CA TYR A 534 28.29 -11.26 13.75
C TYR A 534 28.20 -11.75 12.29
N THR A 535 27.55 -11.00 11.38
CA THR A 535 27.44 -11.41 9.96
C THR A 535 28.79 -11.48 9.24
N LYS A 536 29.83 -10.82 9.77
CA LYS A 536 31.20 -10.83 9.24
C LYS A 536 32.08 -11.94 9.81
N GLN A 537 31.65 -12.63 10.86
CA GLN A 537 32.43 -13.71 11.45
C GLN A 537 32.49 -14.91 10.51
N LEU A 538 33.56 -15.72 10.62
CA LEU A 538 33.74 -16.91 9.79
C LEU A 538 32.55 -17.89 9.95
N GLU A 539 32.22 -18.20 11.21
CA GLU A 539 31.06 -18.98 11.66
C GLU A 539 29.77 -18.14 11.77
N GLY A 540 29.81 -16.90 11.27
CA GLY A 540 28.67 -16.00 11.26
C GLY A 540 27.67 -16.33 10.15
N GLY A 541 26.43 -15.93 10.36
CA GLY A 541 25.34 -16.09 9.39
C GLY A 541 24.47 -14.84 9.31
N MET A 542 23.21 -15.05 8.94
CA MET A 542 22.17 -14.03 9.06
C MET A 542 22.02 -13.56 10.52
N ALA A 543 21.83 -12.27 10.72
CA ALA A 543 21.46 -11.71 12.01
C ALA A 543 20.09 -11.06 11.94
N VAL A 544 19.25 -11.28 12.95
CA VAL A 544 17.92 -10.67 13.05
C VAL A 544 17.80 -9.85 14.34
N LEU A 545 17.39 -8.60 14.18
CA LEU A 545 16.94 -7.74 15.27
C LEU A 545 15.43 -7.55 15.19
N ILE A 546 14.72 -7.78 16.29
CA ILE A 546 13.28 -7.51 16.41
C ILE A 546 13.12 -6.22 17.22
N ALA A 547 12.87 -5.13 16.51
CA ALA A 547 12.65 -3.80 17.03
C ALA A 547 11.18 -3.66 17.45
N ARG A 548 10.87 -4.10 18.68
CA ARG A 548 9.49 -4.25 19.17
C ARG A 548 9.04 -3.06 20.00
N TYR A 549 7.99 -2.38 19.55
CA TYR A 549 7.27 -1.36 20.33
C TYR A 549 5.90 -1.05 19.70
N PRO A 550 4.81 -1.01 20.49
CA PRO A 550 3.46 -0.90 19.95
C PRO A 550 3.23 0.35 19.10
N CYS A 551 2.36 0.25 18.09
CA CYS A 551 1.88 1.41 17.35
C CYS A 551 1.14 2.38 18.27
N ILE A 552 1.75 3.54 18.53
CA ILE A 552 1.22 4.57 19.43
C ILE A 552 -0.08 5.23 18.96
N THR A 553 -0.39 5.16 17.66
CA THR A 553 -1.66 5.68 17.12
C THR A 553 -2.80 4.73 17.43
N HIS A 554 -2.52 3.42 17.48
CA HIS A 554 -3.46 2.38 17.87
C HIS A 554 -3.57 2.28 19.41
N GLN A 555 -2.44 2.20 20.10
CA GLN A 555 -2.35 2.11 21.57
C GLN A 555 -2.01 3.46 22.21
N LYS A 556 -2.89 4.46 22.03
CA LYS A 556 -2.66 5.83 22.52
C LYS A 556 -2.43 5.93 24.03
N GLU A 557 -3.01 5.01 24.80
CA GLU A 557 -2.88 4.99 26.27
C GLU A 557 -1.43 4.72 26.71
N HIS A 558 -0.62 4.02 25.92
CA HIS A 558 0.75 3.67 26.29
C HIS A 558 1.62 4.90 26.62
N LEU A 559 1.46 5.99 25.87
CA LEU A 559 2.17 7.26 26.10
C LEU A 559 1.47 8.19 27.10
N LYS A 560 0.18 7.96 27.40
CA LYS A 560 -0.55 8.73 28.42
C LYS A 560 -0.19 8.32 29.84
N VAL A 561 0.20 7.06 30.04
CA VAL A 561 0.58 6.55 31.37
C VAL A 561 1.91 7.14 31.84
N ASN A 562 2.89 7.33 30.95
CA ASN A 562 4.21 7.87 31.28
C ASN A 562 4.69 8.91 30.24
N PRO A 563 4.08 10.11 30.17
CA PRO A 563 4.50 11.13 29.22
C PRO A 563 5.85 11.74 29.61
N ILE A 564 6.78 11.80 28.65
CA ILE A 564 8.05 12.52 28.79
C ILE A 564 7.88 13.88 28.11
N LYS A 565 7.49 14.88 28.90
CA LYS A 565 7.42 16.26 28.44
C LYS A 565 8.83 16.78 28.20
N VAL A 566 8.99 17.51 27.11
CA VAL A 566 10.28 18.08 26.72
C VAL A 566 10.18 19.57 26.45
N GLU A 567 11.28 20.27 26.70
CA GLU A 567 11.49 21.67 26.35
C GLU A 567 12.80 21.82 25.59
N ILE A 568 12.82 22.83 24.71
CA ILE A 568 14.04 23.23 24.00
C ILE A 568 14.56 24.47 24.72
N ARG A 569 15.80 24.41 25.21
CA ARG A 569 16.47 25.57 25.78
C ARG A 569 16.99 26.46 24.64
N HIS A 570 16.60 27.73 24.60
CA HIS A 570 17.09 28.69 23.60
C HIS A 570 18.14 29.65 24.14
N ILE A 571 18.42 29.63 25.44
CA ILE A 571 19.37 30.53 26.12
C ILE A 571 20.44 29.69 26.86
N PRO A 572 21.74 29.89 26.59
CA PRO A 572 22.84 29.24 27.29
C PRO A 572 23.13 29.94 28.64
N PRO A 573 24.02 29.38 29.49
CA PRO A 573 24.58 30.09 30.63
C PRO A 573 25.27 31.42 30.21
N PRO A 574 25.32 32.45 31.08
CA PRO A 574 25.89 33.78 30.77
C PRO A 574 27.33 33.76 30.21
N GLU A 575 28.08 32.69 30.48
CA GLU A 575 29.50 32.54 30.13
C GLU A 575 29.74 32.04 28.70
N LYS A 576 28.71 31.56 27.98
CA LYS A 576 28.87 30.95 26.65
C LYS A 576 27.90 31.59 25.66
N GLY A 577 28.42 32.36 24.69
CA GLY A 577 27.63 32.92 23.59
C GLY A 577 27.05 31.83 22.67
N LEU A 578 25.91 32.10 22.04
CA LEU A 578 25.31 31.19 21.04
C LEU A 578 25.89 31.45 19.65
N PRO A 579 26.30 30.41 18.90
CA PRO A 579 26.57 30.56 17.47
C PRO A 579 25.31 31.00 16.72
N GLN A 580 25.43 32.00 15.84
CA GLN A 580 24.36 32.36 14.89
C GLN A 580 24.69 31.78 13.52
N VAL A 581 23.89 30.80 13.06
CA VAL A 581 24.07 30.15 11.75
C VAL A 581 23.64 31.06 10.57
N LYS A 582 23.01 32.22 10.85
CA LYS A 582 22.38 33.07 9.82
C LYS A 582 23.35 33.80 8.88
N SER A 583 24.66 33.86 9.16
CA SER A 583 25.63 34.63 8.36
C SER A 583 26.68 33.82 7.60
N GLY A 584 26.64 32.48 7.63
CA GLY A 584 27.58 31.64 6.87
C GLY A 584 29.02 31.61 7.40
N GLU A 585 29.33 32.36 8.46
CA GLU A 585 30.60 32.29 9.19
C GLU A 585 30.32 31.86 10.63
N MET A 586 30.72 30.63 10.97
CA MET A 586 30.67 30.12 12.33
C MET A 586 31.96 30.50 13.04
N ASP A 587 31.87 30.97 14.29
CA ASP A 587 33.05 31.23 15.13
C ASP A 587 33.96 29.99 15.14
N LYS A 588 35.25 30.19 14.86
CA LYS A 588 36.23 29.11 14.76
C LYS A 588 36.35 28.31 16.07
N SER A 589 36.08 28.92 17.21
CA SER A 589 36.03 28.25 18.51
C SER A 589 34.90 27.22 18.64
N HIS A 590 33.93 27.23 17.72
CA HIS A 590 32.81 26.30 17.67
C HIS A 590 32.99 25.20 16.61
N LEU A 591 34.06 25.26 15.83
CA LEU A 591 34.43 24.21 14.88
C LEU A 591 35.02 23.01 15.64
N PRO A 592 34.89 21.79 15.09
CA PRO A 592 35.58 20.63 15.64
C PRO A 592 37.10 20.81 15.62
N LEU A 593 37.75 20.57 16.76
CA LEU A 593 39.20 20.54 16.87
C LEU A 593 39.66 19.08 16.99
N PHE A 594 40.35 18.58 15.96
CA PHE A 594 40.90 17.23 15.97
C PHE A 594 42.16 17.18 16.84
N GLN A 595 42.21 16.21 17.73
CA GLN A 595 43.37 15.88 18.56
C GLN A 595 44.16 14.78 17.84
N ASP A 596 45.19 15.17 17.11
CA ASP A 596 45.96 14.27 16.23
C ASP A 596 46.48 13.03 16.97
N GLU A 597 46.94 13.19 18.21
CA GLU A 597 47.48 12.09 19.03
C GLU A 597 46.43 11.06 19.46
N SER A 598 45.15 11.44 19.50
CA SER A 598 44.05 10.54 19.87
C SER A 598 43.30 9.99 18.65
N CYS A 599 43.51 10.59 17.47
CA CYS A 599 42.76 10.24 16.26
C CYS A 599 43.25 8.91 15.68
N VAL A 600 42.34 7.94 15.56
CA VAL A 600 42.61 6.63 14.92
C VAL A 600 42.26 6.58 13.43
N GLN A 601 41.96 7.72 12.82
CA GLN A 601 41.63 7.87 11.39
C GLN A 601 40.56 6.89 10.85
N CYS A 602 39.56 6.57 11.68
CA CYS A 602 38.47 5.62 11.37
C CYS A 602 37.35 6.17 10.46
N ASP A 603 37.48 7.39 9.95
CA ASP A 603 36.55 8.07 9.04
C ASP A 603 35.14 8.34 9.59
N THR A 604 34.83 7.94 10.83
CA THR A 604 33.51 8.11 11.45
C THR A 604 33.06 9.58 11.47
N CYS A 605 33.95 10.52 11.76
CA CYS A 605 33.62 11.96 11.79
C CYS A 605 33.20 12.50 10.41
N MET A 606 33.83 12.01 9.35
CA MET A 606 33.52 12.35 7.96
C MET A 606 32.18 11.72 7.55
N ILE A 607 32.05 10.42 7.79
CA ILE A 607 30.87 9.60 7.45
C ILE A 607 29.60 10.10 8.17
N GLN A 608 29.71 10.53 9.42
CA GLN A 608 28.58 10.99 10.24
C GLN A 608 28.27 12.49 10.06
N CYS A 609 29.06 13.22 9.26
CA CYS A 609 28.87 14.66 9.11
C CYS A 609 27.61 14.96 8.27
N PRO A 610 26.54 15.53 8.84
CA PRO A 610 25.27 15.69 8.12
C PRO A 610 25.32 16.74 7.01
N GLU A 611 26.34 17.61 7.00
CA GLU A 611 26.52 18.68 6.02
C GLU A 611 27.74 18.43 5.12
N GLU A 612 28.37 17.25 5.21
CA GLU A 612 29.60 16.92 4.46
C GLU A 612 30.68 18.00 4.61
N ALA A 613 30.81 18.51 5.84
CA ALA A 613 31.73 19.57 6.18
C ALA A 613 33.13 19.05 6.53
N ILE A 614 33.34 17.74 6.60
CA ILE A 614 34.62 17.12 6.99
C ILE A 614 35.14 16.33 5.80
N SER A 615 36.40 16.53 5.43
CA SER A 615 37.10 15.79 4.37
C SER A 615 38.38 15.17 4.90
N LYS A 616 38.73 13.98 4.40
CA LYS A 616 39.97 13.29 4.74
C LYS A 616 41.16 13.88 3.97
N THR A 617 42.29 14.02 4.63
CA THR A 617 43.59 14.40 4.04
C THR A 617 44.65 13.35 4.42
N GLU A 618 45.86 13.46 3.85
CA GLU A 618 46.98 12.56 4.18
C GLU A 618 47.38 12.61 5.67
N SER A 619 47.17 13.76 6.32
CA SER A 619 47.55 14.00 7.72
C SER A 619 46.38 13.96 8.72
N GLY A 620 45.14 13.70 8.29
CA GLY A 620 43.98 13.67 9.18
C GLY A 620 42.68 14.14 8.52
N TYR A 621 41.99 15.09 9.15
CA TYR A 621 40.71 15.61 8.66
C TYR A 621 40.70 17.13 8.63
N VAL A 622 40.12 17.70 7.59
CA VAL A 622 39.94 19.15 7.42
C VAL A 622 38.45 19.47 7.43
N ILE A 623 38.10 20.60 8.05
CA ILE A 623 36.72 21.08 8.12
C ILE A 623 36.51 22.26 7.17
N ASN A 624 35.44 22.18 6.40
CA ASN A 624 34.85 23.29 5.66
C ASN A 624 33.94 24.09 6.61
N ASP A 625 34.43 25.22 7.10
CA ASP A 625 33.73 26.10 8.04
C ASP A 625 32.42 26.67 7.47
N LYS A 626 32.34 26.89 6.16
CA LYS A 626 31.13 27.35 5.47
C LYS A 626 30.00 26.31 5.47
N LYS A 627 30.34 25.02 5.58
CA LYS A 627 29.36 23.93 5.63
C LYS A 627 29.03 23.51 7.07
N CYS A 628 29.96 23.70 8.01
CA CYS A 628 29.79 23.21 9.38
C CYS A 628 28.72 23.98 10.14
N THR A 629 27.71 23.27 10.66
CA THR A 629 26.60 23.86 11.45
C THR A 629 26.84 23.83 12.97
N GLY A 630 28.00 23.37 13.42
CA GLY A 630 28.32 23.21 14.84
C GLY A 630 27.45 22.14 15.54
N CYS A 631 26.82 21.22 14.78
CA CYS A 631 25.86 20.26 15.32
C CYS A 631 26.43 19.29 16.36
N ARG A 632 27.76 19.13 16.43
CA ARG A 632 28.50 18.23 17.35
C ARG A 632 28.27 16.73 17.13
N VAL A 633 27.69 16.34 16.00
CA VAL A 633 27.51 14.92 15.66
C VAL A 633 28.86 14.21 15.54
N CYS A 634 29.83 14.79 14.84
CA CYS A 634 31.17 14.19 14.68
C CYS A 634 31.86 13.95 16.03
N ALA A 635 31.78 14.90 16.97
CA ALA A 635 32.37 14.75 18.30
C ALA A 635 31.65 13.73 19.16
N GLN A 636 30.31 13.65 19.07
CA GLN A 636 29.54 12.63 19.79
C GLN A 636 29.83 11.22 19.27
N GLU A 637 30.03 11.07 17.97
CA GLU A 637 30.24 9.76 17.34
C GLU A 637 31.70 9.33 17.27
N CYS A 638 32.66 10.18 17.63
CA CYS A 638 34.08 9.84 17.58
C CYS A 638 34.39 8.70 18.58
N PRO A 639 34.77 7.49 18.11
CA PRO A 639 35.01 6.36 19.01
C PRO A 639 36.25 6.56 19.89
N ALA A 640 37.20 7.40 19.45
CA ALA A 640 38.41 7.73 20.19
C ALA A 640 38.26 9.01 21.05
N SER A 641 37.10 9.67 21.03
CA SER A 641 36.91 10.99 21.66
C SER A 641 37.96 12.04 21.23
N ALA A 642 38.48 11.92 20.01
CA ALA A 642 39.58 12.74 19.48
C ALA A 642 39.13 14.09 18.91
N ILE A 643 37.90 14.52 19.19
CA ILE A 643 37.33 15.77 18.63
C ILE A 643 36.83 16.60 19.79
N ASP A 644 37.49 17.73 20.02
CA ASP A 644 37.03 18.71 20.99
C ASP A 644 36.02 19.67 20.34
N MET A 645 34.85 19.78 20.99
CA MET A 645 33.75 20.66 20.59
C MET A 645 32.89 21.00 21.81
N PRO A 646 32.59 22.29 22.05
CA PRO A 646 31.79 22.71 23.19
C PRO A 646 30.33 22.22 23.10
N VAL A 647 29.75 21.89 24.25
CA VAL A 647 28.30 21.72 24.42
C VAL A 647 27.71 23.02 24.96
N PHE A 648 26.73 23.57 24.27
CA PHE A 648 26.06 24.81 24.71
C PHE A 648 24.90 24.55 25.67
N GLY A 649 24.29 23.37 25.62
CA GLY A 649 23.07 23.08 26.40
C GLY A 649 21.85 23.89 25.94
N ALA A 650 21.92 24.47 24.73
CA ALA A 650 20.90 25.31 24.13
C ALA A 650 20.85 25.13 22.60
N CYS A 651 19.72 25.45 21.98
CA CYS A 651 19.47 25.24 20.56
C CYS A 651 20.25 26.25 19.73
N ILE A 652 21.23 25.79 18.98
CA ILE A 652 22.06 26.62 18.09
C ILE A 652 21.53 26.72 16.65
N ALA A 653 20.29 26.32 16.40
CA ALA A 653 19.68 26.30 15.06
C ALA A 653 20.40 25.41 14.01
N CYS A 654 21.20 24.41 14.41
CA CYS A 654 21.91 23.54 13.46
C CYS A 654 20.99 22.68 12.56
N GLY A 655 19.73 22.47 12.97
CA GLY A 655 18.72 21.77 12.16
C GLY A 655 18.86 20.24 12.10
N PHE A 656 19.85 19.63 12.77
CA PHE A 656 20.07 18.18 12.75
C PHE A 656 18.82 17.37 13.13
N CYS A 657 18.11 17.76 14.20
CA CYS A 657 16.88 17.07 14.63
C CYS A 657 15.71 17.23 13.65
N LEU A 658 15.71 18.26 12.80
CA LEU A 658 14.71 18.45 11.75
C LEU A 658 15.04 17.58 10.53
N LYS A 659 16.31 17.60 10.09
CA LYS A 659 16.76 16.90 8.86
C LYS A 659 16.91 15.38 9.04
N ARG A 660 17.49 14.93 10.16
CA ARG A 660 17.90 13.52 10.34
C ARG A 660 16.96 12.68 11.21
N PHE A 661 16.23 13.33 12.12
CA PHE A 661 15.25 12.64 12.98
C PHE A 661 13.81 12.87 12.53
N GLU A 662 13.53 13.98 11.83
CA GLU A 662 12.26 14.23 11.14
C GLU A 662 11.01 13.98 12.02
N CYS A 663 11.01 14.59 13.21
CA CYS A 663 9.82 14.60 14.05
C CYS A 663 8.84 15.66 13.50
N PRO A 664 7.59 15.31 13.14
CA PRO A 664 6.62 16.28 12.63
C PRO A 664 6.21 17.35 13.66
N SER A 665 6.51 17.11 14.94
CA SER A 665 6.29 18.09 16.02
C SER A 665 7.49 19.00 16.28
N LEU A 666 8.61 18.84 15.58
CA LEU A 666 9.71 19.78 15.62
C LEU A 666 9.62 20.67 14.39
N ILE A 667 9.47 21.98 14.60
CA ILE A 667 9.33 22.97 13.52
C ILE A 667 10.44 24.01 13.60
N ARG A 668 10.69 24.67 12.48
CA ARG A 668 11.63 25.81 12.43
C ARG A 668 10.88 27.09 12.79
N GLY A 669 11.27 27.68 13.91
CA GLY A 669 10.74 28.95 14.42
C GLY A 669 11.19 30.15 13.59
N LYS A 670 10.59 31.32 13.86
CA LYS A 670 10.86 32.57 13.12
C LYS A 670 12.31 33.05 13.23
N ASP A 671 12.95 32.77 14.37
CA ASP A 671 14.34 33.10 14.63
C ASP A 671 15.33 32.10 13.99
N GLY A 672 14.82 31.00 13.40
CA GLY A 672 15.58 29.90 12.80
C GLY A 672 15.87 28.74 13.75
N ARG A 673 15.63 28.91 15.06
CA ARG A 673 15.78 27.85 16.07
C ARG A 673 14.63 26.87 15.98
N VAL A 674 14.81 25.72 16.63
CA VAL A 674 13.81 24.67 16.64
C VAL A 674 12.80 24.96 17.73
N GLU A 675 11.52 24.81 17.42
CA GLU A 675 10.40 24.90 18.34
C GLU A 675 9.63 23.58 18.35
N ILE A 676 8.87 23.35 19.42
CA ILE A 676 7.98 22.17 19.52
C ILE A 676 6.57 22.64 19.19
N ASP A 677 5.98 22.08 18.14
CA ASP A 677 4.56 22.19 17.90
C ASP A 677 3.80 21.32 18.94
N ARG A 678 3.21 22.00 19.92
CA ARG A 678 2.48 21.36 21.02
C ARG A 678 1.15 20.75 20.59
N LEU A 679 0.61 21.10 19.43
CA LEU A 679 -0.62 20.51 18.92
C LEU A 679 -0.40 19.08 18.43
N THR A 680 0.77 18.80 17.87
CA THR A 680 1.12 17.50 17.30
C THR A 680 2.03 16.66 18.20
N CYS A 681 2.67 17.27 19.21
CA CYS A 681 3.59 16.58 20.11
C CYS A 681 2.87 15.60 21.04
N VAL A 682 3.34 14.35 21.09
CA VAL A 682 2.78 13.29 21.93
C VAL A 682 3.58 13.01 23.21
N ASN A 683 4.53 13.87 23.58
CA ASN A 683 5.38 13.72 24.78
C ASN A 683 6.10 12.35 24.88
N CYS A 684 6.66 11.86 23.75
CA CYS A 684 7.38 10.58 23.73
C CYS A 684 8.83 10.65 24.24
N GLY A 685 9.41 11.85 24.36
CA GLY A 685 10.79 12.04 24.84
C GLY A 685 11.93 11.62 23.90
N LEU A 686 11.65 10.93 22.78
CA LEU A 686 12.69 10.40 21.86
C LEU A 686 13.72 11.45 21.41
N CYS A 687 13.29 12.69 21.17
CA CYS A 687 14.17 13.76 20.71
C CYS A 687 15.25 14.18 21.72
N ILE A 688 15.14 13.82 23.01
CA ILE A 688 16.19 14.06 24.01
C ILE A 688 17.49 13.35 23.60
N GLN A 689 17.39 12.09 23.18
CA GLN A 689 18.54 11.25 22.80
C GLN A 689 19.16 11.66 21.45
N VAL A 690 18.50 12.53 20.69
CA VAL A 690 18.90 12.95 19.33
C VAL A 690 19.79 14.20 19.37
N CYS A 691 19.56 15.12 20.33
CA CYS A 691 20.24 16.42 20.33
C CYS A 691 21.66 16.35 20.90
N SER A 692 22.68 16.32 20.03
CA SER A 692 24.11 16.34 20.43
C SER A 692 24.54 17.59 21.20
N GLN A 693 23.76 18.68 21.09
CA GLN A 693 23.95 19.92 21.84
C GLN A 693 23.28 19.93 23.22
N LYS A 694 22.56 18.86 23.59
CA LYS A 694 21.80 18.73 24.84
C LYS A 694 20.82 19.89 25.09
N ALA A 695 20.27 20.45 24.01
CA ALA A 695 19.32 21.55 24.05
C ALA A 695 17.90 21.11 24.40
N ILE A 696 17.56 19.85 24.09
CA ILE A 696 16.24 19.27 24.36
C ILE A 696 16.33 18.53 25.69
N VAL A 697 15.54 18.95 26.67
CA VAL A 697 15.57 18.42 28.03
C VAL A 697 14.19 17.96 28.45
N GLN A 698 14.15 16.94 29.30
CA GLN A 698 12.92 16.54 29.98
C GLN A 698 12.54 17.62 31.01
N VAL A 699 11.26 17.96 31.05
CA VAL A 699 10.65 18.80 32.09
C VAL A 699 9.93 17.90 33.09
N SER A 700 10.01 18.27 34.38
CA SER A 700 9.36 17.53 35.47
C SER A 700 7.85 17.66 35.44
#